data_AF-A0AA38KXB1-F1
#
_entry.id   AF-A0AA38KXB1-F1
#
_cell.length_a   1.000
_cell.length_b   1.000
_cell.length_c   1.000
_cell.angle_alpha   90.00
_cell.angle_beta   90.00
_cell.angle_gamma   90.00
#
_symmetry.space_group_name_H-M   'P 1'
#
loop_
_entity.id
_entity.type
_entity.pdbx_description
1 polymer ?
#
loop_
_entity_poly.entity_id
_entity_poly.type
_entity_poly.pdbx_seq_one_letter_code
_entity_poly.pdbx_strand_id
1 'polypeptide(L)'
;KQFHGRWLEHGSKTFLQETAHSRELFLTNACADAPATSIYRKCDMKFLGLAEREPEDDTSYEGDSYFCQYTWLDLDDPTFASLPQPEEVEEDLLFAPDYRRCHSCVLAERMEQQRLIHHSGDCISQFGVDYHVGDFVYLRPSKLDSEQLEIAQIVGLPSPALNTVTIKVRMLCHVATRPNTEETFADELLLKFSRSEETTPFDRVDGKCFVSYFPQPDAEGFKEWIKEKDHFYVLDSRKFEQCTRCMEEHETQLSMYRDFLAQEGPLSMLELFSGAGGLGTGLDQSNFVKTAAAVEFDRYAAETYQINHPDTTVYCKDVIELLRGLEDGDDVKSLNGKSFPKPGDIDIIAGGPPCQAFSGANHNRIAYRATLPFVMLSFAEFYLPKYFLLENVVGLLRHRLLGLLQGRSIVDGIQHGVFKLITRILLALGYQVRVKVLQAANFGAPQSRERIIFLGARQGLKLPEFPLPTHAYSAQEHRLLEHADLKLCRSTRSRDPSRPHFFAPFRAVTVNDAIGDLPAFDWKNPHQIIPIKDKDIQERKVRNIRRFEATHAPGRDLPGFLSAEYAHPPMNYFQQRIREGMHNVVEEHVTPMYSPLIVERTTTVPLKPGASLKGIYINLHNLKSQLYSTRGKTTHGRLHPNQCFRTVLTHCNPGAKNSVLLHHSQKRIITAREVSRCQGFPDRYIFLKADDLKDDIRRAYKQIGNAVPVPLALALGQSLSDALISS
;
A
#
# COMPACT_ATOMS: atom_id res chain seq x y z
N LYS A 1 49.40 6.79 16.58
CA LYS A 1 49.11 6.32 15.20
C LYS A 1 47.64 5.96 15.13
N GLN A 2 46.93 6.45 14.13
CA GLN A 2 45.52 6.12 13.88
C GLN A 2 45.40 5.40 12.53
N PHE A 3 44.28 4.71 12.32
CA PHE A 3 43.86 4.21 11.02
C PHE A 3 42.41 4.62 10.78
N HIS A 4 42.01 4.69 9.53
CA HIS A 4 40.61 4.88 9.13
C HIS A 4 40.04 3.53 8.71
N GLY A 5 38.89 3.15 9.26
CA GLY A 5 38.24 1.88 8.97
C GLY A 5 36.79 2.07 8.53
N ARG A 6 36.35 1.26 7.57
CA ARG A 6 34.93 1.07 7.26
C ARG A 6 34.40 -0.05 8.16
N TRP A 7 33.25 0.17 8.77
CA TRP A 7 32.63 -0.82 9.62
C TRP A 7 31.85 -1.83 8.78
N LEU A 8 32.04 -3.10 9.09
CA LEU A 8 31.10 -4.14 8.68
C LEU A 8 30.26 -4.53 9.89
N GLU A 9 29.00 -4.86 9.63
CA GLU A 9 28.07 -5.29 10.66
C GLU A 9 27.92 -6.80 10.60
N HIS A 10 28.14 -7.50 11.70
CA HIS A 10 27.87 -8.94 11.74
C HIS A 10 26.37 -9.19 11.67
N GLY A 11 25.92 -10.25 10.99
CA GLY A 11 24.50 -10.53 10.83
C GLY A 11 23.68 -10.57 12.13
N SER A 12 24.32 -10.96 13.24
CA SER A 12 23.70 -10.94 14.58
C SER A 12 23.34 -9.55 15.13
N LYS A 13 23.87 -8.48 14.52
CA LYS A 13 23.62 -7.08 14.86
C LYS A 13 22.65 -6.39 13.91
N THR A 14 22.32 -7.03 12.79
CA THR A 14 21.18 -6.65 11.94
C THR A 14 19.86 -7.17 12.55
N PHE A 15 18.72 -6.94 11.91
CA PHE A 15 17.47 -7.53 12.37
C PHE A 15 17.42 -9.07 12.20
N LEU A 16 18.31 -9.68 11.42
CA LEU A 16 18.35 -11.14 11.23
C LEU A 16 18.74 -11.86 12.53
N GLN A 17 19.60 -11.23 13.35
CA GLN A 17 20.01 -11.74 14.66
C GLN A 17 20.42 -13.23 14.60
N GLU A 18 19.67 -14.11 15.25
CA GLU A 18 19.95 -15.54 15.37
C GLU A 18 19.73 -16.34 14.08
N THR A 19 19.11 -15.72 13.07
CA THR A 19 18.86 -16.35 11.77
C THR A 19 19.93 -16.04 10.73
N ALA A 20 20.83 -15.09 11.01
CA ALA A 20 21.93 -14.77 10.09
C ALA A 20 22.94 -15.92 10.00
N HIS A 21 23.64 -16.01 8.88
CA HIS A 21 24.79 -16.91 8.78
C HIS A 21 25.87 -16.49 9.79
N SER A 22 26.47 -17.45 10.48
CA SER A 22 27.47 -17.20 11.54
C SER A 22 28.78 -16.48 11.10
N ARG A 23 29.06 -16.40 9.79
CA ARG A 23 30.30 -15.82 9.22
C ARG A 23 30.04 -14.68 8.23
N GLU A 24 28.77 -14.32 8.03
CA GLU A 24 28.41 -13.24 7.12
C GLU A 24 28.55 -11.89 7.83
N LEU A 25 29.34 -11.02 7.21
CA LEU A 25 29.42 -9.61 7.55
C LEU A 25 28.77 -8.80 6.44
N PHE A 26 28.06 -7.75 6.81
CA PHE A 26 27.40 -6.84 5.89
C PHE A 26 28.19 -5.55 5.76
N LEU A 27 28.39 -5.08 4.53
CA LEU A 27 29.01 -3.78 4.31
C LEU A 27 28.07 -2.68 4.81
N THR A 28 28.60 -1.65 5.47
CA THR A 28 27.81 -0.48 5.89
C THR A 28 28.37 0.81 5.32
N ASN A 29 27.55 1.86 5.37
CA ASN A 29 28.00 3.22 5.07
C ASN A 29 28.70 3.90 6.26
N ALA A 30 28.96 3.18 7.36
CA ALA A 30 29.65 3.72 8.52
C ALA A 30 31.17 3.55 8.41
N CYS A 31 31.91 4.57 8.82
CA CYS A 31 33.37 4.56 8.92
C CYS A 31 33.84 5.48 10.04
N ALA A 32 35.01 5.21 10.60
CA ALA A 32 35.59 6.06 11.65
C ALA A 32 37.12 5.99 11.69
N ASP A 33 37.73 7.04 12.24
CA ASP A 33 39.14 7.03 12.63
C ASP A 33 39.28 6.34 14.00
N ALA A 34 40.24 5.41 14.13
CA ALA A 34 40.49 4.67 15.37
C ALA A 34 41.99 4.61 15.68
N PRO A 35 42.40 4.54 16.97
CA PRO A 35 43.79 4.29 17.34
C PRO A 35 44.29 2.96 16.78
N ALA A 36 45.51 2.91 16.25
CA ALA A 36 46.11 1.65 15.78
C ALA A 36 46.25 0.60 16.89
N THR A 37 46.28 1.02 18.16
CA THR A 37 46.27 0.14 19.34
C THR A 37 44.95 -0.59 19.54
N SER A 38 43.88 -0.18 18.84
CA SER A 38 42.58 -0.87 18.85
C SER A 38 42.53 -2.07 17.91
N ILE A 39 43.55 -2.27 17.05
CA ILE A 39 43.64 -3.45 16.17
C ILE A 39 44.00 -4.66 17.02
N TYR A 40 43.08 -5.63 17.09
CA TYR A 40 43.30 -6.88 17.82
C TYR A 40 44.07 -7.92 16.98
N ARG A 41 43.62 -8.19 15.75
CA ARG A 41 44.26 -9.12 14.80
C ARG A 41 43.78 -8.85 13.36
N LYS A 42 44.47 -9.44 12.38
CA LYS A 42 43.98 -9.54 10.99
C LYS A 42 42.97 -10.68 10.88
N CYS A 43 41.93 -10.50 10.07
CA CYS A 43 40.98 -11.53 9.66
C CYS A 43 40.96 -11.62 8.14
N ASP A 44 40.52 -12.77 7.62
CA ASP A 44 40.34 -13.00 6.20
C ASP A 44 38.89 -12.70 5.81
N MET A 45 38.71 -11.99 4.70
CA MET A 45 37.42 -11.50 4.27
C MET A 45 37.25 -11.71 2.77
N LYS A 46 36.19 -12.42 2.37
CA LYS A 46 35.84 -12.64 0.96
C LYS A 46 34.58 -11.86 0.58
N PHE A 47 34.66 -11.02 -0.45
CA PHE A 47 33.46 -10.47 -1.08
C PHE A 47 32.95 -11.47 -2.12
N LEU A 48 31.71 -11.91 -1.98
CA LEU A 48 31.11 -12.88 -2.89
C LEU A 48 30.62 -12.18 -4.17
N GLY A 49 30.98 -12.75 -5.32
CA GLY A 49 30.46 -12.31 -6.62
C GLY A 49 29.04 -12.82 -6.88
N LEU A 50 28.35 -12.25 -7.88
CA LEU A 50 26.94 -12.57 -8.21
C LEU A 50 26.65 -14.06 -8.47
N ALA A 51 27.64 -14.80 -8.99
CA ALA A 51 27.52 -16.23 -9.30
C ALA A 51 28.06 -17.14 -8.19
N GLU A 52 28.69 -16.58 -7.16
CA GLU A 52 29.22 -17.35 -6.05
C GLU A 52 28.11 -17.66 -5.06
N ARG A 53 28.03 -18.92 -4.63
CA ARG A 53 27.08 -19.33 -3.61
C ARG A 53 27.60 -18.98 -2.23
N GLU A 54 26.66 -18.67 -1.35
CA GLU A 54 26.90 -18.60 0.08
C GLU A 54 27.57 -19.92 0.55
N PRO A 55 28.66 -19.85 1.34
CA PRO A 55 29.28 -21.05 1.90
C PRO A 55 28.34 -21.77 2.89
N GLU A 56 28.57 -23.06 3.11
CA GLU A 56 27.85 -23.79 4.16
C GLU A 56 28.23 -23.24 5.55
N ASP A 57 27.23 -23.16 6.43
CA ASP A 57 27.44 -22.70 7.81
C ASP A 57 28.08 -23.82 8.65
N ASP A 58 29.37 -24.06 8.44
CA ASP A 58 30.14 -25.03 9.20
C ASP A 58 30.50 -24.48 10.59
N THR A 59 29.82 -25.05 11.59
CA THR A 59 30.03 -24.78 13.02
C THR A 59 31.33 -25.38 13.57
N SER A 60 32.12 -26.10 12.76
CA SER A 60 33.45 -26.56 13.14
C SER A 60 34.42 -25.35 13.27
N TYR A 61 34.92 -25.15 14.49
CA TYR A 61 35.61 -23.94 14.95
C TYR A 61 37.06 -23.82 14.47
N GLU A 62 37.29 -23.69 13.17
CA GLU A 62 38.66 -23.46 12.66
C GLU A 62 38.68 -22.35 11.59
N GLY A 63 38.86 -21.08 12.01
CA GLY A 63 39.32 -19.99 11.14
C GLY A 63 38.71 -18.60 11.41
N ASP A 64 39.53 -17.54 11.25
CA ASP A 64 39.11 -16.12 11.25
C ASP A 64 38.67 -15.67 9.83
N SER A 65 37.91 -16.51 9.12
CA SER A 65 37.47 -16.28 7.74
C SER A 65 36.00 -15.90 7.67
N TYR A 66 35.72 -14.74 7.09
CA TYR A 66 34.40 -14.15 6.92
C TYR A 66 34.08 -13.91 5.45
N PHE A 67 32.81 -13.69 5.13
CA PHE A 67 32.39 -13.27 3.80
C PHE A 67 31.35 -12.15 3.85
N CYS A 68 31.20 -11.42 2.74
CA CYS A 68 30.19 -10.38 2.57
C CYS A 68 29.61 -10.47 1.18
N GLN A 69 28.29 -10.50 1.12
CA GLN A 69 27.52 -10.54 -0.12
C GLN A 69 26.62 -9.31 -0.30
N TYR A 70 26.30 -8.61 0.79
CA TYR A 70 25.31 -7.54 0.80
C TYR A 70 25.78 -6.31 1.58
N THR A 71 25.24 -5.17 1.18
CA THR A 71 25.25 -3.94 1.95
C THR A 71 24.03 -3.90 2.86
N TRP A 72 24.22 -3.58 4.14
CA TRP A 72 23.17 -3.33 5.11
C TRP A 72 22.95 -1.83 5.28
N LEU A 73 21.76 -1.35 4.91
CA LEU A 73 21.38 0.07 4.96
C LEU A 73 20.32 0.29 6.05
N ASP A 74 20.75 0.91 7.16
CA ASP A 74 20.01 1.48 8.31
C ASP A 74 18.85 0.66 8.95
N LEU A 75 18.59 0.90 10.23
CA LEU A 75 17.49 0.32 10.99
C LEU A 75 16.12 0.92 10.62
N ASP A 76 16.07 2.16 10.11
CA ASP A 76 14.80 2.83 9.82
C ASP A 76 14.15 2.35 8.50
N ASP A 77 14.94 1.86 7.53
CA ASP A 77 14.44 1.25 6.29
C ASP A 77 15.20 -0.06 5.98
N PRO A 78 14.84 -1.17 6.65
CA PRO A 78 15.62 -2.40 6.61
C PRO A 78 15.81 -2.91 5.19
N THR A 79 17.03 -2.71 4.69
CA THR A 79 17.41 -3.01 3.32
C THR A 79 18.73 -3.77 3.30
N PHE A 80 18.70 -4.94 2.65
CA PHE A 80 19.87 -5.66 2.21
C PHE A 80 20.00 -5.46 0.71
N ALA A 81 20.96 -4.65 0.29
CA ALA A 81 21.21 -4.31 -1.11
C ALA A 81 22.46 -5.03 -1.62
N SER A 82 22.60 -5.12 -2.94
CA SER A 82 23.83 -5.61 -3.56
C SER A 82 25.02 -4.76 -3.12
N LEU A 83 26.21 -5.36 -3.18
CA LEU A 83 27.45 -4.60 -3.06
C LEU A 83 27.53 -3.57 -4.18
N PRO A 84 28.07 -2.36 -3.91
CA PRO A 84 28.29 -1.37 -4.95
C PRO A 84 29.25 -1.92 -6.00
N GLN A 85 29.04 -1.56 -7.26
CA GLN A 85 29.89 -2.07 -8.34
C GLN A 85 31.31 -1.51 -8.20
N PRO A 86 32.37 -2.29 -8.50
CA PRO A 86 33.74 -1.80 -8.39
C PRO A 86 34.00 -0.50 -9.14
N GLU A 87 33.40 -0.35 -10.33
CA GLU A 87 33.53 0.83 -11.17
C GLU A 87 32.91 2.07 -10.50
N GLU A 88 31.69 1.94 -9.94
CA GLU A 88 31.02 3.01 -9.19
C GLU A 88 31.83 3.45 -7.97
N VAL A 89 32.41 2.48 -7.25
CA VAL A 89 33.27 2.75 -6.09
C VAL A 89 34.54 3.49 -6.52
N GLU A 90 35.16 3.09 -7.63
CA GLU A 90 36.35 3.76 -8.15
C GLU A 90 36.06 5.20 -8.59
N GLU A 91 34.94 5.43 -9.27
CA GLU A 91 34.48 6.77 -9.65
C GLU A 91 34.21 7.65 -8.43
N ASP A 92 33.48 7.15 -7.44
CA ASP A 92 33.21 7.86 -6.19
C ASP A 92 34.54 8.21 -5.47
N LEU A 93 35.51 7.31 -5.49
CA LEU A 93 36.81 7.51 -4.85
C LEU A 93 37.71 8.52 -5.57
N LEU A 94 37.38 8.96 -6.80
CA LEU A 94 38.07 10.09 -7.44
C LEU A 94 37.85 11.41 -6.71
N PHE A 95 36.74 11.53 -5.99
CA PHE A 95 36.40 12.70 -5.16
C PHE A 95 36.96 12.59 -3.74
N ALA A 96 37.52 11.44 -3.36
CA ALA A 96 38.12 11.24 -2.05
C ALA A 96 39.55 11.85 -2.02
N PRO A 97 39.96 12.51 -0.92
CA PRO A 97 41.33 12.98 -0.79
C PRO A 97 42.32 11.80 -0.86
N ASP A 98 43.48 12.00 -1.51
CA ASP A 98 44.49 10.94 -1.73
C ASP A 98 44.93 10.22 -0.43
N TYR A 99 44.95 10.93 0.69
CA TYR A 99 45.32 10.41 2.00
C TYR A 99 44.15 9.71 2.75
N ARG A 100 42.95 9.69 2.17
CA ARG A 100 41.71 9.12 2.75
C ARG A 100 40.77 8.64 1.64
N ARG A 101 41.15 7.57 0.93
CA ARG A 101 40.30 6.89 -0.06
C ARG A 101 39.28 5.97 0.63
N CYS A 102 38.16 6.55 1.09
CA CYS A 102 37.08 5.81 1.74
C CYS A 102 35.72 6.11 1.09
N HIS A 103 35.10 5.07 0.52
CA HIS A 103 33.79 5.18 -0.15
C HIS A 103 32.68 5.64 0.82
N SER A 104 32.65 5.10 2.04
CA SER A 104 31.69 5.53 3.07
C SER A 104 31.81 7.03 3.42
N CYS A 105 33.02 7.60 3.41
CA CYS A 105 33.20 9.04 3.60
C CYS A 105 32.63 9.85 2.43
N VAL A 106 32.88 9.42 1.19
CA VAL A 106 32.35 10.07 -0.01
C VAL A 106 30.82 10.05 -0.01
N LEU A 107 30.21 8.90 0.35
CA LEU A 107 28.76 8.79 0.46
C LEU A 107 28.19 9.71 1.54
N ALA A 108 28.83 9.76 2.72
CA ALA A 108 28.39 10.65 3.80
C ALA A 108 28.52 12.14 3.42
N GLU A 109 29.60 12.51 2.75
CA GLU A 109 29.80 13.87 2.24
C GLU A 109 28.77 14.21 1.16
N ARG A 110 28.52 13.31 0.20
CA ARG A 110 27.48 13.48 -0.83
C ARG A 110 26.10 13.69 -0.21
N MET A 111 25.73 12.88 0.81
CA MET A 111 24.47 13.06 1.52
C MET A 111 24.37 14.42 2.21
N GLU A 112 25.46 14.90 2.83
CA GLU A 112 25.47 16.23 3.45
C GLU A 112 25.39 17.35 2.40
N GLN A 113 26.11 17.22 1.29
CA GLN A 113 26.02 18.16 0.16
C GLN A 113 24.62 18.22 -0.46
N GLN A 114 23.91 17.08 -0.52
CA GLN A 114 22.53 17.02 -0.99
C GLN A 114 21.54 17.73 -0.06
N ARG A 115 21.83 17.82 1.25
CA ARG A 115 21.00 18.58 2.21
C ARG A 115 21.16 20.08 2.07
N LEU A 116 22.34 20.54 1.64
CA LEU A 116 22.62 21.95 1.43
C LEU A 116 21.79 22.50 0.27
N ILE A 117 21.31 23.73 0.45
CA ILE A 117 20.61 24.46 -0.60
C ILE A 117 21.67 25.18 -1.44
N HIS A 118 21.81 24.79 -2.70
CA HIS A 118 22.71 25.41 -3.64
C HIS A 118 21.94 26.44 -4.46
N HIS A 119 22.47 27.65 -4.61
CA HIS A 119 21.88 28.69 -5.45
C HIS A 119 22.87 29.09 -6.54
N SER A 120 22.49 28.87 -7.79
CA SER A 120 23.32 29.17 -8.96
C SER A 120 22.49 29.95 -9.98
N GLY A 121 22.72 31.26 -10.08
CA GLY A 121 22.06 32.11 -11.05
C GLY A 121 20.53 32.11 -10.92
N ASP A 122 19.87 31.40 -11.84
CA ASP A 122 18.42 31.24 -11.98
C ASP A 122 17.88 29.88 -11.49
N CYS A 123 18.69 29.13 -10.73
CA CYS A 123 18.35 27.82 -10.19
C CYS A 123 18.65 27.71 -8.69
N ILE A 124 17.75 27.06 -7.94
CA ILE A 124 18.03 26.49 -6.62
C ILE A 124 18.08 24.98 -6.75
N SER A 125 19.09 24.32 -6.18
CA SER A 125 19.20 22.86 -6.18
C SER A 125 19.26 22.31 -4.76
N GLN A 126 18.48 21.26 -4.48
CA GLN A 126 18.52 20.52 -3.22
C GLN A 126 18.08 19.07 -3.44
N PHE A 127 18.73 18.12 -2.77
CA PHE A 127 18.48 16.68 -2.90
C PHE A 127 18.50 16.18 -4.36
N GLY A 128 19.38 16.76 -5.19
CA GLY A 128 19.49 16.43 -6.61
C GLY A 128 18.33 16.92 -7.48
N VAL A 129 17.46 17.79 -6.95
CA VAL A 129 16.36 18.41 -7.71
C VAL A 129 16.68 19.87 -7.93
N ASP A 130 16.69 20.29 -9.18
CA ASP A 130 16.84 21.68 -9.61
C ASP A 130 15.48 22.37 -9.64
N TYR A 131 15.36 23.59 -9.14
CA TYR A 131 14.12 24.37 -9.07
C TYR A 131 14.33 25.73 -9.73
N HIS A 132 13.48 26.02 -10.71
CA HIS A 132 13.55 27.24 -11.53
C HIS A 132 12.27 28.07 -11.40
N VAL A 133 12.36 29.33 -11.81
CA VAL A 133 11.17 30.17 -12.01
C VAL A 133 10.25 29.51 -13.05
N GLY A 134 8.95 29.43 -12.74
CA GLY A 134 7.95 28.73 -13.53
C GLY A 134 7.70 27.28 -13.10
N ASP A 135 8.55 26.68 -12.25
CA ASP A 135 8.27 25.36 -11.70
C ASP A 135 7.08 25.39 -10.74
N PHE A 136 6.30 24.30 -10.75
CA PHE A 136 5.27 24.06 -9.76
C PHE A 136 5.81 23.13 -8.67
N VAL A 137 5.57 23.49 -7.42
CA VAL A 137 6.14 22.81 -6.26
C VAL A 137 5.07 22.52 -5.21
N TYR A 138 5.29 21.42 -4.50
CA TYR A 138 4.60 21.16 -3.26
C TYR A 138 5.27 21.94 -2.12
N LEU A 139 4.46 22.53 -1.25
CA LEU A 139 4.88 23.19 -0.04
C LEU A 139 4.27 22.49 1.16
N ARG A 140 5.10 22.24 2.19
CA ARG A 140 4.61 21.79 3.50
C ARG A 140 3.66 22.85 4.06
N PRO A 141 2.49 22.46 4.59
CA PRO A 141 1.43 23.39 4.94
C PRO A 141 1.87 24.37 6.01
N SER A 142 1.45 25.63 5.87
CA SER A 142 1.73 26.69 6.84
C SER A 142 0.91 26.53 8.13
N LYS A 143 -0.26 25.88 8.02
CA LYS A 143 -1.19 25.60 9.12
C LYS A 143 -0.98 24.20 9.65
N LEU A 144 -0.83 24.08 10.98
CA LEU A 144 -0.59 22.81 11.68
C LEU A 144 -1.73 21.79 11.55
N ASP A 145 -2.95 22.23 11.23
CA ASP A 145 -4.13 21.36 11.14
C ASP A 145 -4.34 20.73 9.74
N SER A 146 -3.51 21.08 8.75
CA SER A 146 -3.59 20.48 7.41
C SER A 146 -2.56 19.37 7.24
N GLU A 147 -3.01 18.25 6.70
CA GLU A 147 -2.13 17.13 6.34
C GLU A 147 -1.90 17.06 4.81
N GLN A 148 -2.58 17.92 4.04
CA GLN A 148 -2.42 18.05 2.60
C GLN A 148 -1.33 19.08 2.28
N LEU A 149 -0.47 18.76 1.31
CA LEU A 149 0.53 19.68 0.76
C LEU A 149 -0.17 20.84 0.04
N GLU A 150 0.39 22.03 0.20
CA GLU A 150 -0.01 23.20 -0.60
C GLU A 150 0.70 23.13 -1.96
N ILE A 151 0.10 23.68 -3.02
CA ILE A 151 0.72 23.74 -4.34
C ILE A 151 0.99 25.20 -4.68
N ALA A 152 2.18 25.50 -5.20
CA ALA A 152 2.55 26.84 -5.61
C ALA A 152 3.42 26.84 -6.87
N GLN A 153 3.40 27.93 -7.60
CA GLN A 153 4.29 28.20 -8.72
C GLN A 153 5.42 29.11 -8.25
N ILE A 154 6.68 28.79 -8.55
CA ILE A 154 7.82 29.67 -8.29
C ILE A 154 7.76 30.84 -9.27
N VAL A 155 7.65 32.07 -8.75
CA VAL A 155 7.63 33.30 -9.57
C VAL A 155 8.89 34.15 -9.39
N GLY A 156 9.74 33.79 -8.42
CA GLY A 156 11.03 34.45 -8.22
C GLY A 156 11.89 33.69 -7.22
N LEU A 157 13.19 33.69 -7.49
CA LEU A 157 14.23 33.16 -6.61
C LEU A 157 14.82 34.30 -5.74
N PRO A 158 15.43 33.98 -4.58
CA PRO A 158 15.94 35.01 -3.68
C PRO A 158 17.10 35.80 -4.30
N SER A 159 17.26 37.04 -3.83
CA SER A 159 18.52 37.78 -3.98
C SER A 159 19.50 37.32 -2.87
N PRO A 160 20.84 37.37 -3.04
CA PRO A 160 21.84 36.74 -2.15
C PRO A 160 21.94 37.28 -0.70
N ALA A 161 20.94 37.99 -0.19
CA ALA A 161 20.96 38.61 1.11
C ALA A 161 20.11 37.80 2.11
N LEU A 162 20.76 37.01 2.97
CA LEU A 162 20.35 36.53 4.32
C LEU A 162 20.53 35.01 4.53
N ASN A 163 20.68 34.64 5.81
CA ASN A 163 20.94 33.28 6.32
C ASN A 163 19.82 32.24 6.03
N THR A 164 18.70 32.64 5.41
CA THR A 164 17.60 31.73 5.03
C THR A 164 17.23 31.95 3.58
N VAL A 165 17.35 30.90 2.75
CA VAL A 165 16.94 30.92 1.35
C VAL A 165 15.42 30.99 1.29
N THR A 166 14.87 32.02 0.64
CA THR A 166 13.43 32.24 0.48
C THR A 166 13.07 32.31 -0.99
N ILE A 167 11.88 31.86 -1.38
CA ILE A 167 11.38 31.95 -2.75
C ILE A 167 10.09 32.76 -2.77
N LYS A 168 9.87 33.48 -3.87
CA LYS A 168 8.58 34.12 -4.14
C LYS A 168 7.72 33.14 -4.90
N VAL A 169 6.53 32.87 -4.38
CA VAL A 169 5.61 31.88 -4.94
C VAL A 169 4.23 32.47 -5.18
N ARG A 170 3.53 31.93 -6.17
CA ARG A 170 2.11 32.17 -6.42
C ARG A 170 1.35 30.92 -6.01
N MET A 171 0.49 31.03 -5.01
CA MET A 171 -0.25 29.88 -4.50
C MET A 171 -1.31 29.41 -5.50
N LEU A 172 -1.52 28.10 -5.58
CA LEU A 172 -2.64 27.47 -6.27
C LEU A 172 -3.53 26.77 -5.23
N CYS A 173 -4.84 26.81 -5.45
CA CYS A 173 -5.79 26.09 -4.62
C CYS A 173 -6.53 25.04 -5.44
N HIS A 174 -6.75 23.87 -4.83
CA HIS A 174 -7.72 22.92 -5.35
C HIS A 174 -9.08 23.58 -5.44
N VAL A 175 -9.81 23.30 -6.52
CA VAL A 175 -11.18 23.78 -6.66
C VAL A 175 -12.06 23.03 -5.67
N ALA A 176 -12.23 23.61 -4.48
CA ALA A 176 -13.09 23.04 -3.46
C ALA A 176 -14.53 22.94 -3.99
N THR A 177 -15.12 21.76 -3.80
CA THR A 177 -16.57 21.58 -3.83
C THR A 177 -17.19 22.51 -2.79
N ARG A 178 -18.00 23.47 -3.23
CA ARG A 178 -18.82 24.24 -2.30
C ARG A 178 -19.90 23.30 -1.76
N PRO A 179 -20.07 23.16 -0.43
CA PRO A 179 -21.06 22.23 0.14
C PRO A 179 -22.52 22.51 -0.24
N ASN A 180 -22.83 23.67 -0.83
CA ASN A 180 -24.20 24.21 -0.99
C ASN A 180 -24.56 24.61 -2.43
N THR A 181 -23.84 24.14 -3.45
CA THR A 181 -24.25 24.33 -4.86
C THR A 181 -24.57 22.99 -5.48
N GLU A 182 -25.78 22.86 -6.05
CA GLU A 182 -26.20 21.72 -6.85
C GLU A 182 -25.14 21.51 -7.95
N GLU A 183 -24.48 20.35 -7.91
CA GLU A 183 -23.52 19.86 -8.90
C GLU A 183 -22.24 20.71 -9.08
N THR A 184 -21.23 20.45 -8.24
CA THR A 184 -19.84 20.62 -8.68
C THR A 184 -19.11 19.31 -8.44
N PHE A 185 -18.67 18.66 -9.52
CA PHE A 185 -17.73 17.56 -9.45
C PHE A 185 -16.47 18.03 -8.72
N ALA A 186 -16.06 17.32 -7.66
CA ALA A 186 -14.82 17.59 -6.94
C ALA A 186 -13.66 17.00 -7.73
N ASP A 187 -13.16 17.76 -8.71
CA ASP A 187 -11.91 17.41 -9.39
C ASP A 187 -10.72 17.79 -8.50
N GLU A 188 -10.04 16.78 -7.96
CA GLU A 188 -8.86 16.98 -7.11
C GLU A 188 -7.61 17.34 -7.91
N LEU A 189 -7.60 17.13 -9.22
CA LEU A 189 -6.51 17.49 -10.13
C LEU A 189 -6.64 18.92 -10.66
N LEU A 190 -7.84 19.51 -10.59
CA LEU A 190 -8.09 20.89 -11.03
C LEU A 190 -7.62 21.92 -10.00
N LEU A 191 -6.73 22.80 -10.45
CA LEU A 191 -6.20 23.91 -9.67
C LEU A 191 -6.70 25.27 -10.17
N LYS A 192 -6.68 26.26 -9.28
CA LYS A 192 -6.87 27.68 -9.62
C LYS A 192 -5.77 28.52 -9.00
N PHE A 193 -5.23 29.45 -9.80
CA PHE A 193 -4.30 30.45 -9.30
C PHE A 193 -4.98 31.36 -8.27
N SER A 194 -4.29 31.57 -7.15
CA SER A 194 -4.67 32.62 -6.21
C SER A 194 -4.41 34.01 -6.79
N ARG A 195 -4.88 35.04 -6.07
CA ARG A 195 -4.64 36.45 -6.44
C ARG A 195 -3.35 37.01 -5.88
N SER A 196 -2.78 36.39 -4.84
CA SER A 196 -1.62 36.88 -4.11
C SER A 196 -0.37 36.07 -4.41
N GLU A 197 0.77 36.75 -4.42
CA GLU A 197 2.08 36.14 -4.35
C GLU A 197 2.60 36.32 -2.92
N GLU A 198 3.32 35.33 -2.41
CA GLU A 198 3.90 35.37 -1.07
C GLU A 198 5.37 34.93 -1.11
N THR A 199 6.15 35.38 -0.12
CA THR A 199 7.52 34.92 0.08
C THR A 199 7.51 33.84 1.14
N THR A 200 8.05 32.66 0.81
CA THR A 200 8.13 31.52 1.71
C THR A 200 9.57 31.03 1.84
N PRO A 201 9.99 30.52 3.00
CA PRO A 201 11.23 29.76 3.13
C PRO A 201 11.29 28.59 2.12
N PHE A 202 12.46 28.39 1.49
CA PHE A 202 12.67 27.30 0.54
C PHE A 202 12.65 25.93 1.23
N ASP A 203 12.99 25.86 2.52
CA ASP A 203 12.92 24.60 3.28
C ASP A 203 11.49 24.01 3.32
N ARG A 204 10.44 24.79 3.08
CA ARG A 204 9.06 24.30 2.95
C ARG A 204 8.82 23.49 1.67
N VAL A 205 9.67 23.60 0.65
CA VAL A 205 9.52 22.88 -0.62
C VAL A 205 9.67 21.37 -0.38
N ASP A 206 8.64 20.62 -0.75
CA ASP A 206 8.58 19.16 -0.60
C ASP A 206 8.91 18.42 -1.91
N GLY A 207 9.06 19.13 -3.02
CA GLY A 207 9.33 18.57 -4.34
C GLY A 207 8.54 19.27 -5.44
N LYS A 208 8.70 18.79 -6.67
CA LYS A 208 7.96 19.29 -7.83
C LYS A 208 6.62 18.58 -8.02
N CYS A 209 5.73 19.29 -8.68
CA CYS A 209 4.56 18.75 -9.35
C CYS A 209 4.48 19.35 -10.75
N PHE A 210 3.65 18.78 -11.62
CA PHE A 210 3.53 19.21 -13.01
C PHE A 210 2.13 19.73 -13.23
N VAL A 211 2.02 20.94 -13.79
CA VAL A 211 0.74 21.57 -14.06
C VAL A 211 0.72 21.97 -15.53
N SER A 212 -0.33 21.55 -16.24
CA SER A 212 -0.55 21.97 -17.62
C SER A 212 -1.85 22.77 -17.76
N TYR A 213 -1.87 23.65 -18.77
CA TYR A 213 -3.06 24.38 -19.14
C TYR A 213 -3.87 23.59 -20.17
N PHE A 214 -5.15 23.38 -19.88
CA PHE A 214 -6.10 22.86 -20.86
C PHE A 214 -7.29 23.83 -20.96
N PRO A 215 -7.74 24.20 -22.17
CA PRO A 215 -8.90 25.08 -22.32
C PRO A 215 -10.18 24.43 -21.80
N GLN A 216 -10.28 23.10 -21.87
CA GLN A 216 -11.42 22.30 -21.40
C GLN A 216 -11.00 20.85 -21.05
N PRO A 217 -11.73 20.15 -20.15
CA PRO A 217 -11.39 18.80 -19.63
C PRO A 217 -11.52 17.61 -20.61
N ASP A 218 -11.36 17.84 -21.91
CA ASP A 218 -11.45 16.85 -22.99
C ASP A 218 -10.57 17.21 -24.19
N ALA A 219 -9.73 18.25 -24.03
CA ALA A 219 -8.76 18.65 -25.03
C ALA A 219 -7.76 17.52 -25.33
N GLU A 220 -7.11 17.60 -26.49
CA GLU A 220 -6.10 16.64 -26.93
C GLU A 220 -4.99 16.49 -25.87
N GLY A 221 -4.63 15.23 -25.54
CA GLY A 221 -3.64 14.90 -24.52
C GLY A 221 -4.11 15.01 -23.06
N PHE A 222 -5.32 15.54 -22.80
CA PHE A 222 -5.81 15.71 -21.42
C PHE A 222 -5.94 14.38 -20.68
N LYS A 223 -6.49 13.34 -21.35
CA LYS A 223 -6.72 12.02 -20.74
C LYS A 223 -5.42 11.31 -20.40
N GLU A 224 -4.40 11.50 -21.21
CA GLU A 224 -3.06 10.95 -21.01
C GLU A 224 -2.37 11.68 -19.86
N TRP A 225 -2.48 13.02 -19.80
CA TRP A 225 -1.93 13.85 -18.74
C TRP A 225 -2.43 13.46 -17.34
N ILE A 226 -3.74 13.34 -17.15
CA ILE A 226 -4.33 13.06 -15.82
C ILE A 226 -4.10 11.64 -15.30
N LYS A 227 -3.47 10.77 -16.10
CA LYS A 227 -3.07 9.42 -15.67
C LYS A 227 -1.70 9.42 -14.99
N GLU A 228 -0.87 10.42 -15.27
CA GLU A 228 0.48 10.52 -14.74
C GLU A 228 0.48 10.98 -13.28
N LYS A 229 1.50 10.58 -12.53
CA LYS A 229 1.65 10.94 -11.11
C LYS A 229 2.07 12.40 -10.95
N ASP A 230 1.58 13.04 -9.89
CA ASP A 230 1.90 14.43 -9.55
C ASP A 230 1.54 15.44 -10.67
N HIS A 231 0.62 15.05 -11.58
CA HIS A 231 0.10 15.88 -12.66
C HIS A 231 -1.23 16.53 -12.26
N PHE A 232 -1.33 17.84 -12.49
CA PHE A 232 -2.50 18.67 -12.24
C PHE A 232 -2.78 19.53 -13.46
N TYR A 233 -3.92 20.22 -13.47
CA TYR A 233 -4.23 21.12 -14.55
C TYR A 233 -4.95 22.39 -14.12
N VAL A 234 -4.88 23.40 -14.98
CA VAL A 234 -5.60 24.66 -14.85
C VAL A 234 -6.41 24.94 -16.12
N LEU A 235 -7.52 25.65 -15.96
CA LEU A 235 -8.40 26.06 -17.07
C LEU A 235 -8.20 27.53 -17.48
N ASP A 236 -7.32 28.26 -16.80
CA ASP A 236 -7.06 29.69 -17.05
C ASP A 236 -5.59 29.91 -17.36
N SER A 237 -5.30 30.28 -18.61
CA SER A 237 -3.94 30.50 -19.10
C SER A 237 -3.36 31.86 -18.71
N ARG A 238 -4.16 32.83 -18.23
CA ARG A 238 -3.72 34.23 -18.04
C ARG A 238 -2.53 34.40 -17.08
N LYS A 239 -2.37 33.46 -16.15
CA LYS A 239 -1.29 33.44 -15.15
C LYS A 239 -0.40 32.20 -15.28
N PHE A 240 -0.63 31.40 -16.32
CA PHE A 240 0.08 30.16 -16.52
C PHE A 240 1.42 30.45 -17.19
N GLU A 241 2.49 30.08 -16.49
CA GLU A 241 3.87 30.10 -16.98
C GLU A 241 4.52 28.81 -16.51
N GLN A 242 5.45 28.26 -17.27
CA GLN A 242 6.13 27.02 -16.91
C GLN A 242 7.60 27.11 -17.31
N CYS A 243 8.47 26.54 -16.48
CA CYS A 243 9.85 26.35 -16.88
C CYS A 243 9.93 25.31 -18.00
N THR A 244 10.32 25.73 -19.20
CA THR A 244 10.39 24.83 -20.37
C THR A 244 11.43 23.74 -20.17
N ARG A 245 12.62 24.08 -19.63
CA ARG A 245 13.70 23.13 -19.36
C ARG A 245 13.25 21.99 -18.46
N CYS A 246 12.68 22.30 -17.29
CA CYS A 246 12.21 21.29 -16.34
C CYS A 246 11.09 20.43 -16.91
N MET A 247 10.23 21.02 -17.75
CA MET A 247 9.14 20.29 -18.38
C MET A 247 9.66 19.34 -19.47
N GLU A 248 10.60 19.78 -20.31
CA GLU A 248 11.26 18.95 -21.32
C GLU A 248 12.03 17.78 -20.68
N GLU A 249 12.74 18.02 -19.57
CA GLU A 249 13.40 16.98 -18.78
C GLU A 249 12.38 15.93 -18.28
N HIS A 250 11.24 16.37 -17.76
CA HIS A 250 10.17 15.48 -17.30
C HIS A 250 9.50 14.70 -18.44
N GLU A 251 9.21 15.36 -19.56
CA GLU A 251 8.65 14.70 -20.75
C GLU A 251 9.61 13.66 -21.34
N THR A 252 10.91 13.95 -21.32
CA THR A 252 11.95 12.99 -21.72
C THR A 252 11.91 11.76 -20.81
N GLN A 253 11.82 11.97 -19.50
CA GLN A 253 11.68 10.86 -18.54
C GLN A 253 10.42 10.03 -18.82
N LEU A 254 9.27 10.67 -19.02
CA LEU A 254 8.02 10.00 -19.40
C LEU A 254 8.13 9.22 -20.72
N SER A 255 8.83 9.77 -21.71
CA SER A 255 9.11 9.08 -22.98
C SER A 255 9.91 7.81 -22.74
N MET A 256 10.95 7.86 -21.91
CA MET A 256 11.76 6.68 -21.58
C MET A 256 10.91 5.55 -20.99
N TYR A 257 9.93 5.85 -20.12
CA TYR A 257 9.00 4.82 -19.62
C TYR A 257 8.16 4.20 -20.73
N ARG A 258 7.64 5.02 -21.65
CA ARG A 258 6.81 4.55 -22.75
C ARG A 258 7.63 3.73 -23.75
N ASP A 259 8.83 4.18 -24.07
CA ASP A 259 9.75 3.50 -24.97
C ASP A 259 10.20 2.15 -24.40
N PHE A 260 10.50 2.10 -23.09
CA PHE A 260 10.79 0.85 -22.39
C PHE A 260 9.61 -0.12 -22.50
N LEU A 261 8.38 0.33 -22.17
CA LEU A 261 7.19 -0.51 -22.27
C LEU A 261 6.88 -0.96 -23.70
N ALA A 262 7.22 -0.15 -24.71
CA ALA A 262 7.05 -0.49 -26.12
C ALA A 262 8.08 -1.52 -26.61
N GLN A 263 9.30 -1.50 -26.06
CA GLN A 263 10.40 -2.38 -26.47
C GLN A 263 10.40 -3.71 -25.70
N GLU A 264 10.36 -3.65 -24.37
CA GLU A 264 10.53 -4.81 -23.47
C GLU A 264 9.20 -5.37 -22.97
N GLY A 265 8.13 -4.56 -23.01
CA GLY A 265 6.83 -4.94 -22.46
C GLY A 265 6.79 -4.97 -20.92
N PRO A 266 5.62 -5.31 -20.35
CA PRO A 266 5.47 -5.46 -18.90
C PRO A 266 6.12 -6.76 -18.39
N LEU A 267 6.54 -6.77 -17.12
CA LEU A 267 7.01 -7.98 -16.45
C LEU A 267 5.90 -9.04 -16.38
N SER A 268 6.24 -10.27 -16.79
CA SER A 268 5.34 -11.42 -16.70
C SER A 268 5.25 -11.91 -15.24
N MET A 269 4.06 -11.84 -14.65
CA MET A 269 3.83 -12.20 -13.26
C MET A 269 3.14 -13.56 -13.07
N LEU A 270 3.65 -14.33 -12.10
CA LEU A 270 2.94 -15.43 -11.45
C LEU A 270 2.42 -14.97 -10.08
N GLU A 271 1.10 -14.84 -9.95
CA GLU A 271 0.45 -14.52 -8.67
C GLU A 271 0.05 -15.79 -7.92
N LEU A 272 0.63 -16.00 -6.74
CA LEU A 272 0.28 -17.09 -5.84
C LEU A 272 -0.69 -16.61 -4.76
N PHE A 273 -1.64 -17.46 -4.37
CA PHE A 273 -2.68 -17.12 -3.39
C PHE A 273 -3.52 -15.92 -3.85
N SER A 274 -3.90 -15.90 -5.13
CA SER A 274 -4.42 -14.70 -5.79
C SER A 274 -5.76 -14.21 -5.23
N GLY A 275 -6.53 -15.08 -4.56
CA GLY A 275 -7.87 -14.75 -4.08
C GLY A 275 -8.74 -14.23 -5.22
N ALA A 276 -9.50 -13.17 -4.92
CA ALA A 276 -10.27 -12.44 -5.93
C ALA A 276 -9.45 -11.36 -6.65
N GLY A 277 -8.12 -11.46 -6.68
CA GLY A 277 -7.25 -10.67 -7.56
C GLY A 277 -7.02 -9.22 -7.20
N GLY A 278 -7.17 -8.81 -5.94
CA GLY A 278 -6.89 -7.42 -5.54
C GLY A 278 -5.45 -6.97 -5.76
N LEU A 279 -4.48 -7.86 -5.51
CA LEU A 279 -3.06 -7.60 -5.75
C LEU A 279 -2.76 -7.56 -7.25
N GLY A 280 -3.10 -8.63 -7.99
CA GLY A 280 -2.94 -8.68 -9.45
C GLY A 280 -3.62 -7.54 -10.20
N THR A 281 -4.85 -7.17 -9.82
CA THR A 281 -5.56 -6.04 -10.43
C THR A 281 -4.78 -4.74 -10.30
N GLY A 282 -4.22 -4.45 -9.12
CA GLY A 282 -3.47 -3.21 -8.93
C GLY A 282 -2.15 -3.24 -9.68
N LEU A 283 -1.41 -4.35 -9.62
CA LEU A 283 -0.14 -4.50 -10.35
C LEU A 283 -0.35 -4.40 -11.87
N ASP A 284 -1.39 -5.05 -12.42
CA ASP A 284 -1.76 -4.97 -13.84
C ASP A 284 -2.10 -3.52 -14.27
N GLN A 285 -2.80 -2.77 -13.43
CA GLN A 285 -3.14 -1.37 -13.70
C GLN A 285 -1.92 -0.45 -13.76
N SER A 286 -0.75 -0.88 -13.30
CA SER A 286 0.48 -0.08 -13.39
C SER A 286 1.05 0.00 -14.81
N ASN A 287 0.67 -0.93 -15.69
CA ASN A 287 1.26 -1.19 -17.01
C ASN A 287 2.71 -1.71 -17.01
N PHE A 288 3.38 -1.79 -15.85
CA PHE A 288 4.75 -2.35 -15.74
C PHE A 288 4.77 -3.83 -15.40
N VAL A 289 3.62 -4.37 -14.97
CA VAL A 289 3.44 -5.78 -14.61
C VAL A 289 2.20 -6.28 -15.31
N LYS A 290 2.23 -7.53 -15.79
CA LYS A 290 1.07 -8.21 -16.34
C LYS A 290 0.97 -9.61 -15.76
N THR A 291 -0.18 -9.93 -15.19
CA THR A 291 -0.44 -11.26 -14.62
C THR A 291 -0.63 -12.31 -15.70
N ALA A 292 0.42 -13.10 -15.95
CA ALA A 292 0.39 -14.21 -16.90
C ALA A 292 -0.36 -15.42 -16.32
N ALA A 293 -0.09 -15.74 -15.05
CA ALA A 293 -0.71 -16.85 -14.35
C ALA A 293 -1.10 -16.47 -12.92
N ALA A 294 -2.21 -17.01 -12.45
CA ALA A 294 -2.69 -16.85 -11.07
C ALA A 294 -3.07 -18.21 -10.48
N VAL A 295 -2.71 -18.46 -9.22
CA VAL A 295 -3.00 -19.72 -8.50
C VAL A 295 -3.87 -19.44 -7.28
N GLU A 296 -5.04 -20.07 -7.24
CA GLU A 296 -6.00 -19.97 -6.15
C GLU A 296 -6.63 -21.33 -5.84
N PHE A 297 -6.79 -21.66 -4.57
CA PHE A 297 -7.35 -22.94 -4.15
C PHE A 297 -8.89 -22.90 -4.05
N ASP A 298 -9.46 -21.79 -3.60
CA ASP A 298 -10.90 -21.57 -3.48
C ASP A 298 -11.49 -21.37 -4.87
N ARG A 299 -12.24 -22.38 -5.35
CA ARG A 299 -12.87 -22.38 -6.66
C ARG A 299 -13.64 -21.09 -6.98
N TYR A 300 -14.38 -20.53 -6.01
CA TYR A 300 -15.18 -19.33 -6.27
C TYR A 300 -14.28 -18.10 -6.46
N ALA A 301 -13.24 -17.96 -5.65
CA ALA A 301 -12.26 -16.89 -5.83
C ALA A 301 -11.50 -17.04 -7.16
N ALA A 302 -11.13 -18.26 -7.55
CA ALA A 302 -10.49 -18.54 -8.84
C ALA A 302 -11.40 -18.19 -10.03
N GLU A 303 -12.69 -18.55 -9.95
CA GLU A 303 -13.68 -18.19 -10.98
C GLU A 303 -13.91 -16.67 -11.04
N THR A 304 -13.99 -15.99 -9.88
CA THR A 304 -14.03 -14.52 -9.79
C THR A 304 -12.82 -13.90 -10.48
N TYR A 305 -11.61 -14.37 -10.17
CA TYR A 305 -10.39 -13.87 -10.81
C TYR A 305 -10.49 -14.04 -12.34
N GLN A 306 -10.83 -15.24 -12.80
CA GLN A 306 -10.86 -15.56 -14.24
C GLN A 306 -11.88 -14.71 -15.02
N ILE A 307 -13.05 -14.40 -14.43
CA ILE A 307 -14.07 -13.57 -15.07
C ILE A 307 -13.58 -12.13 -15.25
N ASN A 308 -12.86 -11.60 -14.26
CA ASN A 308 -12.40 -10.21 -14.28
C ASN A 308 -11.07 -10.02 -15.04
N HIS A 309 -10.31 -11.10 -15.24
CA HIS A 309 -9.02 -11.12 -15.93
C HIS A 309 -9.01 -12.19 -17.04
N PRO A 310 -9.71 -11.96 -18.17
CA PRO A 310 -9.85 -12.97 -19.23
C PRO A 310 -8.52 -13.36 -19.89
N ASP A 311 -7.54 -12.45 -19.90
CA ASP A 311 -6.22 -12.71 -20.46
C ASP A 311 -5.31 -13.53 -19.54
N THR A 312 -5.60 -13.56 -18.23
CA THR A 312 -4.81 -14.28 -17.25
C THR A 312 -5.20 -15.76 -17.22
N THR A 313 -4.20 -16.62 -17.10
CA THR A 313 -4.42 -18.06 -16.96
C THR A 313 -4.56 -18.44 -15.49
N VAL A 314 -5.77 -18.81 -15.06
CA VAL A 314 -6.06 -19.13 -13.65
C VAL A 314 -6.00 -20.64 -13.39
N TYR A 315 -5.26 -21.02 -12.36
CA TYR A 315 -5.11 -22.39 -11.88
C TYR A 315 -5.84 -22.56 -10.54
N CYS A 316 -6.94 -23.32 -10.56
CA CYS A 316 -7.68 -23.68 -9.36
C CYS A 316 -6.99 -24.87 -8.65
N LYS A 317 -5.91 -24.63 -7.91
CA LYS A 317 -5.03 -25.67 -7.35
C LYS A 317 -4.53 -25.31 -5.96
N ASP A 318 -4.23 -26.33 -5.17
CA ASP A 318 -3.40 -26.17 -3.97
C ASP A 318 -1.95 -25.92 -4.40
N VAL A 319 -1.31 -24.89 -3.86
CA VAL A 319 0.05 -24.49 -4.26
C VAL A 319 1.12 -25.54 -3.90
N ILE A 320 0.90 -26.36 -2.87
CA ILE A 320 1.86 -27.39 -2.46
C ILE A 320 1.78 -28.57 -3.43
N GLU A 321 0.58 -29.01 -3.76
CA GLU A 321 0.36 -30.05 -4.77
C GLU A 321 0.86 -29.60 -6.15
N LEU A 322 0.62 -28.33 -6.49
CA LEU A 322 1.12 -27.74 -7.73
C LEU A 322 2.64 -27.78 -7.81
N LEU A 323 3.35 -27.30 -6.79
CA LEU A 323 4.82 -27.26 -6.83
C LEU A 323 5.42 -28.66 -6.98
N ARG A 324 4.92 -29.64 -6.23
CA ARG A 324 5.36 -31.04 -6.35
C ARG A 324 5.14 -31.60 -7.75
N GLY A 325 3.97 -31.39 -8.32
CA GLY A 325 3.69 -31.81 -9.69
C GLY A 325 4.64 -31.16 -10.70
N LEU A 326 4.97 -29.88 -10.53
CA LEU A 326 5.93 -29.20 -11.40
C LEU A 326 7.36 -29.76 -11.27
N GLU A 327 7.79 -30.12 -10.06
CA GLU A 327 9.08 -30.78 -9.81
C GLU A 327 9.14 -32.18 -10.42
N ASP A 328 8.01 -32.91 -10.39
CA ASP A 328 7.86 -34.24 -11.00
C ASP A 328 7.70 -34.19 -12.53
N GLY A 329 7.54 -33.00 -13.11
CA GLY A 329 7.39 -32.78 -14.55
C GLY A 329 5.96 -32.92 -15.09
N ASP A 330 4.95 -32.84 -14.21
CA ASP A 330 3.54 -32.92 -14.58
C ASP A 330 3.10 -31.72 -15.43
N ASP A 331 2.28 -32.00 -16.46
CA ASP A 331 1.62 -30.96 -17.25
C ASP A 331 0.34 -30.48 -16.56
N VAL A 332 0.51 -29.57 -15.59
CA VAL A 332 -0.60 -29.03 -14.81
C VAL A 332 -1.46 -28.09 -15.66
N LYS A 333 -2.76 -28.42 -15.74
CA LYS A 333 -3.75 -27.67 -16.54
C LYS A 333 -4.50 -26.61 -15.73
N SER A 334 -4.74 -25.47 -16.37
CA SER A 334 -5.56 -24.36 -15.88
C SER A 334 -7.07 -24.65 -15.99
N LEU A 335 -7.91 -23.72 -15.50
CA LEU A 335 -9.37 -23.77 -15.67
C LEU A 335 -9.79 -23.84 -17.15
N ASN A 336 -8.96 -23.30 -18.05
CA ASN A 336 -9.20 -23.27 -19.49
C ASN A 336 -8.29 -24.24 -20.28
N GLY A 337 -7.64 -25.19 -19.60
CA GLY A 337 -6.83 -26.24 -20.23
C GLY A 337 -5.44 -25.81 -20.72
N LYS A 338 -4.95 -24.62 -20.34
CA LYS A 338 -3.59 -24.16 -20.64
C LYS A 338 -2.57 -24.78 -19.67
N SER A 339 -1.36 -25.04 -20.15
CA SER A 339 -0.24 -25.56 -19.36
C SER A 339 0.40 -24.50 -18.48
N PHE A 340 0.93 -24.92 -17.33
CA PHE A 340 1.63 -24.04 -16.38
C PHE A 340 2.88 -23.40 -17.00
N PRO A 341 3.18 -22.11 -16.71
CA PRO A 341 4.41 -21.45 -17.17
C PRO A 341 5.67 -22.18 -16.70
N LYS A 342 6.75 -22.14 -17.47
CA LYS A 342 8.04 -22.76 -17.12
C LYS A 342 9.00 -21.74 -16.51
N PRO A 343 10.06 -22.20 -15.80
CA PRO A 343 11.18 -21.33 -15.44
C PRO A 343 11.72 -20.59 -16.69
N GLY A 344 11.85 -19.26 -16.58
CA GLY A 344 12.18 -18.38 -17.69
C GLY A 344 10.98 -17.62 -18.29
N ASP A 345 9.75 -18.11 -18.13
CA ASP A 345 8.52 -17.42 -18.61
C ASP A 345 8.01 -16.36 -17.62
N ILE A 346 8.52 -16.37 -16.38
CA ILE A 346 8.06 -15.54 -15.27
C ILE A 346 9.17 -14.61 -14.81
N ASP A 347 8.92 -13.31 -14.87
CA ASP A 347 9.84 -12.28 -14.40
C ASP A 347 9.64 -11.94 -12.92
N ILE A 348 8.40 -12.05 -12.43
CA ILE A 348 8.05 -11.69 -11.05
C ILE A 348 7.10 -12.70 -10.43
N ILE A 349 7.38 -13.09 -9.18
CA ILE A 349 6.44 -13.83 -8.34
C ILE A 349 5.88 -12.88 -7.28
N ALA A 350 4.56 -12.79 -7.21
CA ALA A 350 3.86 -11.99 -6.21
C ALA A 350 2.79 -12.82 -5.49
N GLY A 351 2.43 -12.44 -4.26
CA GLY A 351 1.40 -13.17 -3.54
C GLY A 351 1.17 -12.73 -2.10
N GLY A 352 -0.01 -13.05 -1.59
CA GLY A 352 -0.44 -12.78 -0.22
C GLY A 352 -0.77 -14.07 0.53
N PRO A 353 0.23 -14.89 0.93
CA PRO A 353 -0.01 -16.18 1.58
C PRO A 353 -0.86 -16.03 2.85
N PRO A 354 -1.88 -16.89 3.06
CA PRO A 354 -2.89 -16.65 4.07
C PRO A 354 -2.31 -16.73 5.49
N CYS A 355 -2.64 -15.71 6.27
CA CYS A 355 -1.95 -15.36 7.51
C CYS A 355 -2.73 -15.74 8.79
N GLN A 356 -3.63 -16.72 8.73
CA GLN A 356 -4.57 -16.98 9.82
C GLN A 356 -3.90 -17.37 11.15
N ALA A 357 -2.68 -17.91 11.11
CA ALA A 357 -1.84 -18.17 12.28
C ALA A 357 -1.26 -16.88 12.91
N PHE A 358 -1.09 -15.81 12.12
CA PHE A 358 -0.42 -14.56 12.49
C PHE A 358 -1.41 -13.45 12.94
N SER A 359 -2.70 -13.60 12.65
CA SER A 359 -3.73 -12.61 13.01
C SER A 359 -4.14 -12.69 14.48
N GLY A 360 -4.05 -11.55 15.19
CA GLY A 360 -4.56 -11.42 16.56
C GLY A 360 -6.09 -11.45 16.69
N ALA A 361 -6.83 -11.40 15.57
CA ALA A 361 -8.29 -11.38 15.55
C ALA A 361 -8.93 -12.78 15.38
N ASN A 362 -8.15 -13.79 14.97
CA ASN A 362 -8.64 -15.14 14.75
C ASN A 362 -8.50 -16.00 16.01
N HIS A 363 -9.60 -16.67 16.39
CA HIS A 363 -9.62 -17.61 17.53
C HIS A 363 -9.13 -19.02 17.13
N ASN A 364 -9.07 -19.35 15.83
CA ASN A 364 -8.59 -20.61 15.29
C ASN A 364 -7.21 -20.42 14.64
N ARG A 365 -6.14 -20.59 15.42
CA ARG A 365 -4.77 -20.58 14.90
C ARG A 365 -4.45 -21.96 14.32
N ILE A 366 -4.46 -22.07 13.00
CA ILE A 366 -4.13 -23.31 12.31
C ILE A 366 -2.63 -23.29 11.98
N ALA A 367 -1.85 -24.18 12.60
CA ALA A 367 -0.38 -24.16 12.58
C ALA A 367 0.24 -24.29 11.18
N TYR A 368 -0.32 -25.12 10.29
CA TYR A 368 0.23 -25.30 8.93
C TYR A 368 0.13 -24.03 8.08
N ARG A 369 -0.85 -23.14 8.32
CA ARG A 369 -0.99 -21.90 7.54
C ARG A 369 0.17 -20.93 7.77
N ALA A 370 0.93 -21.12 8.84
CA ALA A 370 2.16 -20.36 9.09
C ALA A 370 3.30 -20.74 8.13
N THR A 371 3.20 -21.87 7.40
CA THR A 371 4.28 -22.34 6.52
C THR A 371 4.11 -21.93 5.06
N LEU A 372 2.93 -21.40 4.68
CA LEU A 372 2.62 -21.00 3.30
C LEU A 372 3.52 -19.89 2.73
N PRO A 373 4.02 -18.91 3.51
CA PRO A 373 5.08 -18.03 3.04
C PRO A 373 6.33 -18.76 2.57
N PHE A 374 6.69 -19.90 3.19
CA PHE A 374 7.86 -20.68 2.78
C PHE A 374 7.60 -21.48 1.52
N VAL A 375 6.36 -21.93 1.28
CA VAL A 375 5.98 -22.54 -0.01
C VAL A 375 6.15 -21.53 -1.14
N MET A 376 5.74 -20.27 -0.93
CA MET A 376 5.98 -19.19 -1.88
C MET A 376 7.47 -18.97 -2.16
N LEU A 377 8.31 -19.07 -1.14
CA LEU A 377 9.77 -18.98 -1.29
C LEU A 377 10.36 -20.18 -2.04
N SER A 378 9.80 -21.38 -1.90
CA SER A 378 10.18 -22.55 -2.73
C SER A 378 9.85 -22.32 -4.21
N PHE A 379 8.76 -21.63 -4.53
CA PHE A 379 8.54 -21.17 -5.92
C PHE A 379 9.61 -20.17 -6.37
N ALA A 380 10.05 -19.25 -5.50
CA ALA A 380 11.14 -18.33 -5.83
C ALA A 380 12.48 -19.06 -6.05
N GLU A 381 12.75 -20.12 -5.29
CA GLU A 381 13.90 -21.01 -5.49
C GLU A 381 13.82 -21.78 -6.81
N PHE A 382 12.64 -22.31 -7.15
CA PHE A 382 12.43 -23.07 -8.39
C PHE A 382 12.47 -22.21 -9.66
N TYR A 383 11.85 -21.02 -9.64
CA TYR A 383 11.76 -20.14 -10.81
C TYR A 383 12.91 -19.15 -10.92
N LEU A 384 13.54 -18.76 -9.80
CA LEU A 384 14.52 -17.68 -9.71
C LEU A 384 14.10 -16.41 -10.50
N PRO A 385 12.89 -15.85 -10.26
CA PRO A 385 12.41 -14.67 -10.96
C PRO A 385 13.35 -13.46 -10.80
N LYS A 386 13.20 -12.45 -11.66
CA LYS A 386 13.93 -11.17 -11.52
C LYS A 386 13.52 -10.45 -10.24
N TYR A 387 12.22 -10.46 -9.93
CA TYR A 387 11.64 -9.78 -8.78
C TYR A 387 10.73 -10.69 -7.95
N PHE A 388 10.59 -10.37 -6.68
CA PHE A 388 9.72 -11.08 -5.73
C PHE A 388 8.93 -10.09 -4.88
N LEU A 389 7.63 -10.30 -4.70
CA LEU A 389 6.78 -9.45 -3.86
C LEU A 389 5.90 -10.29 -2.94
N LEU A 390 6.17 -10.22 -1.64
CA LEU A 390 5.32 -10.89 -0.63
C LEU A 390 4.55 -9.85 0.16
N GLU A 391 3.22 -9.96 0.12
CA GLU A 391 2.31 -9.20 0.97
C GLU A 391 1.92 -10.02 2.20
N ASN A 392 1.84 -9.37 3.36
CA ASN A 392 1.23 -9.98 4.54
C ASN A 392 0.66 -8.97 5.54
N VAL A 393 -0.03 -9.50 6.56
CA VAL A 393 -0.51 -8.71 7.70
C VAL A 393 0.63 -8.34 8.64
N VAL A 394 0.54 -7.16 9.25
CA VAL A 394 1.49 -6.68 10.29
C VAL A 394 1.66 -7.66 11.46
N GLY A 395 0.64 -8.50 11.73
CA GLY A 395 0.72 -9.56 12.73
C GLY A 395 1.86 -10.57 12.52
N LEU A 396 2.37 -10.71 11.28
CA LEU A 396 3.52 -11.54 10.95
C LEU A 396 4.77 -11.15 11.74
N LEU A 397 4.95 -9.85 12.01
CA LEU A 397 6.06 -9.35 12.85
C LEU A 397 6.01 -9.94 14.26
N ARG A 398 4.84 -10.25 14.81
CA ARG A 398 4.72 -10.75 16.20
C ARG A 398 4.94 -12.25 16.31
N HIS A 399 5.08 -12.95 15.19
CA HIS A 399 5.18 -14.40 15.20
C HIS A 399 6.56 -14.85 15.68
N ARG A 400 6.56 -15.84 16.58
CA ARG A 400 7.78 -16.46 17.11
C ARG A 400 8.06 -17.75 16.36
N LEU A 401 9.30 -17.93 15.91
CA LEU A 401 9.74 -19.20 15.30
C LEU A 401 10.25 -20.13 16.42
N LEU A 402 9.99 -21.43 16.32
CA LEU A 402 10.35 -22.44 17.32
C LEU A 402 9.78 -22.17 18.74
N GLY A 403 8.73 -21.35 18.85
CA GLY A 403 8.07 -21.09 20.12
C GLY A 403 7.16 -22.23 20.56
N LEU A 404 7.00 -22.40 21.87
CA LEU A 404 6.13 -23.41 22.47
C LEU A 404 4.72 -22.83 22.66
N LEU A 405 3.70 -23.63 22.36
CA LEU A 405 2.32 -23.24 22.63
C LEU A 405 2.00 -23.44 24.12
N GLN A 406 1.85 -22.35 24.87
CA GLN A 406 1.39 -22.38 26.26
C GLN A 406 0.03 -21.68 26.37
N GLY A 407 -1.02 -22.48 26.50
CA GLY A 407 -2.40 -21.99 26.47
C GLY A 407 -2.79 -21.44 25.08
N ARG A 408 -3.16 -20.15 25.02
CA ARG A 408 -3.49 -19.44 23.75
C ARG A 408 -2.35 -18.58 23.21
N SER A 409 -1.18 -18.62 23.83
CA SER A 409 -0.02 -17.79 23.47
C SER A 409 1.15 -18.67 23.07
N ILE A 410 1.93 -18.21 22.11
CA ILE A 410 3.24 -18.79 21.82
C ILE A 410 4.22 -18.09 22.76
N VAL A 411 4.87 -18.86 23.62
CA VAL A 411 5.93 -18.43 24.54
C VAL A 411 7.25 -19.04 24.08
N ASP A 412 8.37 -18.43 24.44
CA ASP A 412 9.71 -18.83 23.98
C ASP A 412 9.88 -18.79 22.45
N GLY A 413 11.07 -19.14 21.96
CA GLY A 413 11.42 -19.08 20.54
C GLY A 413 11.87 -17.71 20.04
N ILE A 414 12.32 -17.69 18.78
CA ILE A 414 12.97 -16.54 18.12
C ILE A 414 11.93 -15.45 17.86
N GLN A 415 12.15 -14.26 18.41
CA GLN A 415 11.31 -13.09 18.17
C GLN A 415 11.37 -12.67 16.70
N HIS A 416 10.23 -12.24 16.15
CA HIS A 416 10.10 -11.88 14.73
C HIS A 416 10.53 -13.02 13.78
N GLY A 417 10.54 -14.28 14.25
CA GLY A 417 11.28 -15.35 13.60
C GLY A 417 10.81 -15.68 12.17
N VAL A 418 9.52 -15.54 11.84
CA VAL A 418 9.04 -15.72 10.46
C VAL A 418 9.48 -14.57 9.56
N PHE A 419 9.41 -13.33 10.04
CA PHE A 419 9.91 -12.15 9.33
C PHE A 419 11.42 -12.26 9.03
N LYS A 420 12.19 -12.64 10.05
CA LYS A 420 13.64 -12.89 9.94
C LYS A 420 13.93 -14.00 8.93
N LEU A 421 13.24 -15.14 9.05
CA LEU A 421 13.47 -16.30 8.19
C LEU A 421 13.11 -16.07 6.72
N ILE A 422 12.02 -15.34 6.44
CA ILE A 422 11.67 -14.96 5.05
C ILE A 422 12.82 -14.15 4.43
N THR A 423 13.31 -13.13 5.14
CA THR A 423 14.44 -12.31 4.68
C THR A 423 15.69 -13.17 4.49
N ARG A 424 16.01 -14.03 5.47
CA ARG A 424 17.19 -14.89 5.41
C ARG A 424 17.19 -15.82 4.21
N ILE A 425 16.05 -16.44 3.90
CA ILE A 425 15.90 -17.34 2.75
C ILE A 425 16.10 -16.56 1.45
N LEU A 426 15.50 -15.37 1.31
CA LEU A 426 15.70 -14.53 0.12
C LEU A 426 17.18 -14.18 -0.08
N LEU A 427 17.91 -13.82 0.99
CA LEU A 427 19.35 -13.54 0.91
C LEU A 427 20.15 -14.78 0.47
N ALA A 428 19.83 -15.96 1.03
CA ALA A 428 20.45 -17.23 0.65
C ALA A 428 20.20 -17.59 -0.82
N LEU A 429 19.04 -17.22 -1.36
CA LEU A 429 18.67 -17.40 -2.77
C LEU A 429 19.31 -16.37 -3.71
N GLY A 430 20.11 -15.42 -3.20
CA GLY A 430 20.75 -14.40 -4.02
C GLY A 430 19.83 -13.22 -4.36
N TYR A 431 18.88 -12.87 -3.48
CA TYR A 431 18.06 -11.67 -3.61
C TYR A 431 18.51 -10.56 -2.68
N GLN A 432 18.53 -9.35 -3.21
CA GLN A 432 18.42 -8.13 -2.42
C GLN A 432 17.01 -8.05 -1.84
N VAL A 433 16.86 -7.50 -0.63
CA VAL A 433 15.58 -7.47 0.08
C VAL A 433 15.36 -6.10 0.73
N ARG A 434 14.17 -5.53 0.53
CA ARG A 434 13.68 -4.37 1.27
C ARG A 434 12.31 -4.67 1.88
N VAL A 435 12.08 -4.24 3.12
CA VAL A 435 10.83 -4.54 3.83
C VAL A 435 10.23 -3.30 4.47
N LYS A 436 8.93 -3.07 4.27
CA LYS A 436 8.25 -1.90 4.84
C LYS A 436 6.80 -2.17 5.20
N VAL A 437 6.29 -1.41 6.17
CA VAL A 437 4.85 -1.39 6.48
C VAL A 437 4.19 -0.23 5.76
N LEU A 438 3.24 -0.56 4.88
CA LEU A 438 2.49 0.38 4.08
C LEU A 438 1.05 0.48 4.58
N GLN A 439 0.52 1.71 4.59
CA GLN A 439 -0.88 2.02 4.93
C GLN A 439 -1.64 2.30 3.63
N ALA A 440 -2.65 1.49 3.31
CA ALA A 440 -3.41 1.62 2.07
C ALA A 440 -4.08 2.99 1.88
N ALA A 441 -4.50 3.63 2.97
CA ALA A 441 -5.06 4.98 2.93
C ALA A 441 -4.10 6.02 2.35
N ASN A 442 -2.78 5.82 2.48
CA ASN A 442 -1.78 6.71 1.90
C ASN A 442 -1.69 6.63 0.37
N PHE A 443 -2.36 5.66 -0.25
CA PHE A 443 -2.32 5.41 -1.69
C PHE A 443 -3.71 5.54 -2.34
N GLY A 444 -4.66 6.20 -1.67
CA GLY A 444 -5.99 6.47 -2.23
C GLY A 444 -7.04 5.37 -2.00
N ALA A 445 -6.70 4.30 -1.29
CA ALA A 445 -7.72 3.38 -0.81
C ALA A 445 -8.54 4.04 0.31
N PRO A 446 -9.87 4.04 0.28
CA PRO A 446 -10.70 4.65 1.34
C PRO A 446 -10.72 3.79 2.62
N GLN A 447 -9.64 3.10 2.98
CA GLN A 447 -9.58 2.18 4.11
C GLN A 447 -8.27 2.34 4.88
N SER A 448 -8.37 2.37 6.22
CA SER A 448 -7.23 2.13 7.09
C SER A 448 -6.88 0.63 7.09
N ARG A 449 -5.79 0.27 6.42
CA ARG A 449 -5.30 -1.10 6.29
C ARG A 449 -3.78 -1.10 6.13
N GLU A 450 -3.12 -1.63 7.15
CA GLU A 450 -1.65 -1.77 7.14
C GLU A 450 -1.23 -3.16 6.65
N ARG A 451 -0.16 -3.18 5.87
CA ARG A 451 0.45 -4.39 5.30
C ARG A 451 1.97 -4.32 5.38
N ILE A 452 2.58 -5.43 5.73
CA ILE A 452 4.01 -5.61 5.58
C ILE A 452 4.27 -6.14 4.18
N ILE A 453 5.17 -5.49 3.46
CA ILE A 453 5.54 -5.84 2.09
C ILE A 453 7.03 -6.15 2.07
N PHE A 454 7.39 -7.30 1.53
CA PHE A 454 8.76 -7.66 1.19
C PHE A 454 8.93 -7.49 -0.31
N LEU A 455 9.90 -6.68 -0.71
CA LEU A 455 10.35 -6.56 -2.09
C LEU A 455 11.71 -7.23 -2.22
N GLY A 456 11.81 -8.16 -3.16
CA GLY A 456 13.03 -8.84 -3.53
C GLY A 456 13.42 -8.50 -4.96
N ALA A 457 14.71 -8.30 -5.20
CA ALA A 457 15.29 -8.23 -6.54
C ALA A 457 16.51 -9.14 -6.61
N ARG A 458 16.62 -9.96 -7.64
CA ARG A 458 17.80 -10.81 -7.84
C ARG A 458 19.05 -9.93 -7.89
N GLN A 459 20.15 -10.36 -7.29
CA GLN A 459 21.39 -9.59 -7.31
C GLN A 459 21.81 -9.26 -8.77
N GLY A 460 22.34 -8.05 -8.97
CA GLY A 460 22.66 -7.50 -10.29
C GLY A 460 21.51 -6.74 -10.96
N LEU A 461 20.30 -6.80 -10.42
CA LEU A 461 19.18 -5.92 -10.80
C LEU A 461 19.04 -4.77 -9.81
N LYS A 462 18.40 -3.67 -10.21
CA LYS A 462 18.09 -2.59 -9.27
C LYS A 462 16.97 -3.02 -8.31
N LEU A 463 17.21 -2.87 -7.00
CA LEU A 463 16.19 -3.11 -5.98
C LEU A 463 15.13 -1.98 -6.02
N PRO A 464 13.83 -2.29 -6.20
CA PRO A 464 12.79 -1.27 -6.28
C PRO A 464 12.63 -0.48 -4.97
N GLU A 465 12.35 0.82 -5.10
CA GLU A 465 11.93 1.66 -3.99
C GLU A 465 10.46 1.41 -3.64
N PHE A 466 10.09 1.70 -2.38
CA PHE A 466 8.69 1.71 -1.99
C PHE A 466 7.99 2.99 -2.48
N PRO A 467 6.70 2.92 -2.86
CA PRO A 467 5.99 4.09 -3.36
C PRO A 467 5.83 5.16 -2.28
N LEU A 468 5.97 6.41 -2.69
CA LEU A 468 5.71 7.57 -1.85
C LEU A 468 4.19 7.73 -1.59
N PRO A 469 3.78 8.14 -0.39
CA PRO A 469 2.38 8.48 -0.10
C PRO A 469 1.83 9.52 -1.09
N THR A 470 0.64 9.28 -1.63
CA THR A 470 -0.09 10.21 -2.50
C THR A 470 -1.24 10.89 -1.76
N HIS A 471 -1.81 10.23 -0.76
CA HIS A 471 -2.93 10.73 0.03
C HIS A 471 -2.53 10.90 1.51
N ALA A 472 -2.95 12.02 2.08
CA ALA A 472 -2.73 12.35 3.47
C ALA A 472 -3.54 11.40 4.36
N TYR A 473 -2.97 11.00 5.49
CA TYR A 473 -3.63 10.13 6.46
C TYR A 473 -3.06 10.42 7.85
N SER A 474 -3.93 10.52 8.87
CA SER A 474 -3.59 11.32 10.03
C SER A 474 -2.55 10.76 10.99
N ALA A 475 -1.61 11.63 11.39
CA ALA A 475 -0.47 11.38 12.28
C ALA A 475 -0.86 10.61 13.57
N GLN A 476 -2.04 10.89 14.13
CA GLN A 476 -2.52 10.29 15.38
C GLN A 476 -2.85 8.79 15.27
N GLU A 477 -3.08 8.27 14.06
CA GLU A 477 -3.29 6.84 13.81
C GLU A 477 -1.99 6.12 13.40
N HIS A 478 -0.90 6.88 13.19
CA HIS A 478 0.44 6.33 12.98
C HIS A 478 1.13 6.09 14.33
N ARG A 479 0.70 5.04 15.05
CA ARG A 479 1.63 4.48 16.04
C ARG A 479 2.81 3.92 15.24
N LEU A 480 4.02 4.37 15.55
CA LEU A 480 5.22 3.62 15.20
C LEU A 480 4.95 2.18 15.64
N LEU A 481 5.17 1.22 14.75
CA LEU A 481 5.14 -0.19 15.12
C LEU A 481 6.43 -0.46 15.89
N GLU A 482 6.53 0.08 17.10
CA GLU A 482 7.60 -0.21 18.03
C GLU A 482 7.34 -1.62 18.56
N HIS A 483 7.91 -2.59 17.86
CA HIS A 483 7.95 -3.96 18.31
C HIS A 483 9.27 -4.20 19.03
N ALA A 484 9.37 -3.65 20.25
CA ALA A 484 10.46 -3.76 21.24
C ALA A 484 11.88 -3.46 20.72
N ASP A 485 12.37 -4.23 19.74
CA ASP A 485 13.73 -4.21 19.18
C ASP A 485 13.77 -4.04 17.64
N LEU A 486 12.61 -4.06 16.95
CA LEU A 486 12.49 -3.82 15.51
C LEU A 486 11.77 -2.50 15.25
N LYS A 487 12.47 -1.56 14.61
CA LYS A 487 11.89 -0.30 14.10
C LYS A 487 11.62 -0.47 12.61
N LEU A 488 10.37 -0.29 12.21
CA LEU A 488 9.98 -0.21 10.81
C LEU A 488 9.33 1.15 10.60
N CYS A 489 10.03 2.05 9.91
CA CYS A 489 9.45 3.33 9.57
C CYS A 489 8.39 3.17 8.49
N ARG A 490 7.36 4.01 8.58
CA ARG A 490 6.35 4.11 7.52
C ARG A 490 6.93 4.88 6.35
N SER A 491 6.36 4.68 5.16
CA SER A 491 6.72 5.52 4.00
C SER A 491 6.48 6.99 4.30
N THR A 492 7.46 7.82 3.94
CA THR A 492 7.44 9.27 4.06
C THR A 492 7.82 9.88 2.72
N ARG A 493 7.31 11.08 2.42
CA ARG A 493 7.76 11.88 1.27
C ARG A 493 9.03 12.68 1.57
N SER A 494 9.44 12.74 2.84
CA SER A 494 10.62 13.51 3.23
C SER A 494 11.87 12.98 2.55
N ARG A 495 12.59 13.87 1.87
CA ARG A 495 13.93 13.57 1.32
C ARG A 495 15.04 13.64 2.39
N ASP A 496 14.74 14.18 3.57
CA ASP A 496 15.65 14.19 4.72
C ASP A 496 15.24 13.13 5.74
N PRO A 497 15.98 12.00 5.83
CA PRO A 497 15.69 10.94 6.80
C PRO A 497 15.66 11.43 8.25
N SER A 498 16.37 12.52 8.58
CA SER A 498 16.41 13.07 9.93
C SER A 498 15.15 13.87 10.30
N ARG A 499 14.31 14.21 9.31
CA ARG A 499 13.11 15.05 9.48
C ARG A 499 11.91 14.46 8.71
N PRO A 500 11.40 13.27 9.09
CA PRO A 500 10.27 12.67 8.41
C PRO A 500 8.97 13.47 8.63
N HIS A 501 8.10 13.48 7.62
CA HIS A 501 6.72 13.98 7.73
C HIS A 501 5.75 13.11 6.92
N PHE A 502 4.45 13.28 7.15
CA PHE A 502 3.39 12.46 6.55
C PHE A 502 2.41 13.26 5.70
N PHE A 503 2.81 14.47 5.29
CA PHE A 503 2.07 15.24 4.28
C PHE A 503 2.02 14.54 2.93
N ALA A 504 0.95 14.75 2.18
CA ALA A 504 0.83 14.24 0.82
C ALA A 504 0.01 15.18 -0.09
N PRO A 505 0.11 15.03 -1.42
CA PRO A 505 -0.59 15.90 -2.38
C PRO A 505 -2.11 15.94 -2.26
N PHE A 506 -2.73 14.77 -2.01
CA PHE A 506 -4.17 14.63 -1.93
C PHE A 506 -4.64 14.45 -0.49
N ARG A 507 -5.89 14.85 -0.19
CA ARG A 507 -6.53 14.51 1.09
C ARG A 507 -6.93 13.02 1.12
N ALA A 508 -7.15 12.47 2.31
CA ALA A 508 -7.72 11.11 2.44
C ALA A 508 -9.07 10.98 1.69
N VAL A 509 -9.25 9.84 1.01
CA VAL A 509 -10.55 9.44 0.44
C VAL A 509 -11.48 8.99 1.57
N THR A 510 -12.57 9.71 1.77
CA THR A 510 -13.51 9.44 2.88
C THR A 510 -14.56 8.41 2.50
N VAL A 511 -15.30 7.91 3.50
CA VAL A 511 -16.48 7.06 3.29
C VAL A 511 -17.45 7.72 2.32
N ASN A 512 -17.76 9.00 2.50
CA ASN A 512 -18.70 9.71 1.63
C ASN A 512 -18.16 9.89 0.21
N ASP A 513 -16.86 10.13 0.05
CA ASP A 513 -16.23 10.16 -1.27
C ASP A 513 -16.39 8.81 -1.97
N ALA A 514 -16.28 7.71 -1.25
CA ALA A 514 -16.35 6.39 -1.84
C ALA A 514 -17.77 5.89 -2.16
N ILE A 515 -18.80 6.24 -1.37
CA ILE A 515 -20.14 5.61 -1.49
C ILE A 515 -21.31 6.58 -1.64
N GLY A 516 -21.06 7.90 -1.67
CA GLY A 516 -22.10 8.93 -1.67
C GLY A 516 -23.01 8.96 -2.90
N ASP A 517 -22.57 8.41 -4.04
CA ASP A 517 -23.31 8.32 -5.31
C ASP A 517 -24.17 7.05 -5.45
N LEU A 518 -24.12 6.13 -4.47
CA LEU A 518 -24.86 4.86 -4.53
C LEU A 518 -26.35 5.02 -4.12
N PRO A 519 -27.27 4.26 -4.74
CA PRO A 519 -28.70 4.33 -4.44
C PRO A 519 -29.02 3.90 -3.01
N ALA A 520 -29.66 4.78 -2.25
CA ALA A 520 -29.96 4.55 -0.84
C ALA A 520 -31.07 3.50 -0.62
N PHE A 521 -30.90 2.66 0.40
CA PHE A 521 -31.96 1.79 0.93
C PHE A 521 -31.79 1.49 2.42
N ASP A 522 -32.90 1.24 3.11
CA ASP A 522 -32.95 0.85 4.52
C ASP A 522 -33.38 -0.62 4.66
N TRP A 523 -33.01 -1.26 5.77
CA TRP A 523 -33.66 -2.50 6.18
C TRP A 523 -34.98 -2.21 6.88
N LYS A 524 -35.97 -3.10 6.68
CA LYS A 524 -37.20 -3.10 7.47
C LYS A 524 -36.91 -3.64 8.86
N ASN A 525 -37.21 -2.83 9.88
CA ASN A 525 -37.15 -3.29 11.27
C ASN A 525 -38.32 -4.27 11.51
N PRO A 526 -38.06 -5.51 11.98
CA PRO A 526 -39.11 -6.50 12.21
C PRO A 526 -39.98 -6.20 13.45
N HIS A 527 -39.57 -5.29 14.34
CA HIS A 527 -40.30 -4.89 15.54
C HIS A 527 -40.76 -6.06 16.42
N GLN A 528 -39.93 -7.10 16.54
CA GLN A 528 -40.25 -8.26 17.38
C GLN A 528 -40.01 -7.98 18.86
N ILE A 529 -39.08 -7.07 19.18
CA ILE A 529 -38.66 -6.79 20.57
C ILE A 529 -38.95 -5.33 20.95
N ILE A 530 -38.78 -4.39 20.03
CA ILE A 530 -38.94 -2.96 20.22
C ILE A 530 -40.20 -2.52 19.43
N PRO A 531 -41.28 -2.16 20.15
CA PRO A 531 -42.47 -1.62 19.51
C PRO A 531 -42.16 -0.37 18.69
N ILE A 532 -42.85 -0.24 17.55
CA ILE A 532 -42.77 0.96 16.72
C ILE A 532 -43.24 2.20 17.50
N LYS A 533 -42.50 3.31 17.39
CA LYS A 533 -42.88 4.60 17.99
C LYS A 533 -43.32 5.60 16.91
N ASP A 534 -44.12 6.58 17.28
CA ASP A 534 -44.56 7.66 16.36
C ASP A 534 -43.37 8.41 15.74
N LYS A 535 -42.31 8.62 16.51
CA LYS A 535 -41.06 9.20 16.03
C LYS A 535 -40.44 8.37 14.89
N ASP A 536 -40.49 7.04 14.97
CA ASP A 536 -40.00 6.17 13.91
C ASP A 536 -40.87 6.29 12.65
N ILE A 537 -42.18 6.49 12.81
CA ILE A 537 -43.12 6.70 11.69
C ILE A 537 -42.86 8.05 11.01
N GLN A 538 -42.65 9.11 11.79
CA GLN A 538 -42.32 10.44 11.28
C GLN A 538 -40.98 10.46 10.56
N GLU A 539 -39.93 9.88 11.16
CA GLU A 539 -38.60 9.77 10.53
C GLU A 539 -38.67 9.04 9.18
N ARG A 540 -39.52 7.99 9.06
CA ARG A 540 -39.75 7.27 7.80
C ARG A 540 -40.37 8.15 6.73
N LYS A 541 -41.40 8.92 7.07
CA LYS A 541 -42.08 9.81 6.11
C LYS A 541 -41.12 10.87 5.56
N VAL A 542 -40.27 11.42 6.42
CA VAL A 542 -39.29 12.44 6.03
C VAL A 542 -38.19 11.85 5.13
N ARG A 543 -37.68 10.66 5.43
CA ARG A 543 -36.54 10.08 4.70
C ARG A 543 -36.91 9.53 3.32
N ASN A 544 -38.11 8.98 3.14
CA ASN A 544 -38.59 8.43 1.87
C ASN A 544 -37.59 7.49 1.12
N ILE A 545 -36.85 6.67 1.87
CA ILE A 545 -35.88 5.71 1.31
C ILE A 545 -36.54 4.33 1.14
N ARG A 546 -36.25 3.63 0.03
CA ARG A 546 -36.75 2.27 -0.24
C ARG A 546 -36.30 1.29 0.86
N ARG A 547 -37.17 0.33 1.21
CA ARG A 547 -36.90 -0.61 2.31
C ARG A 547 -36.98 -2.08 1.89
N PHE A 548 -36.03 -2.88 2.36
CA PHE A 548 -35.93 -4.31 2.06
C PHE A 548 -36.04 -5.18 3.32
N GLU A 549 -36.60 -6.38 3.19
CA GLU A 549 -36.64 -7.38 4.27
C GLU A 549 -35.27 -8.03 4.42
N ALA A 550 -34.61 -7.87 5.58
CA ALA A 550 -33.26 -8.40 5.83
C ALA A 550 -33.20 -9.63 6.73
N THR A 551 -34.37 -10.20 7.08
CA THR A 551 -34.46 -11.42 7.89
C THR A 551 -34.37 -12.67 7.01
N HIS A 552 -33.77 -13.75 7.52
CA HIS A 552 -33.71 -15.02 6.79
C HIS A 552 -35.12 -15.61 6.54
N ALA A 553 -35.40 -15.97 5.28
CA ALA A 553 -36.57 -16.76 4.90
C ALA A 553 -36.29 -17.55 3.60
N PRO A 554 -36.83 -18.77 3.41
CA PRO A 554 -36.68 -19.53 2.17
C PRO A 554 -37.20 -18.75 0.95
N GLY A 555 -36.45 -18.81 -0.16
CA GLY A 555 -36.85 -18.17 -1.43
C GLY A 555 -36.82 -16.64 -1.44
N ARG A 556 -36.31 -16.00 -0.39
CA ARG A 556 -36.21 -14.54 -0.29
C ARG A 556 -34.97 -14.01 -1.01
N ASP A 557 -35.15 -12.97 -1.83
CA ASP A 557 -34.04 -12.27 -2.48
C ASP A 557 -33.19 -11.47 -1.49
N LEU A 558 -31.94 -11.22 -1.87
CA LEU A 558 -31.02 -10.45 -1.04
C LEU A 558 -31.52 -9.00 -0.84
N PRO A 559 -31.36 -8.43 0.38
CA PRO A 559 -31.74 -7.05 0.64
C PRO A 559 -30.82 -6.06 -0.08
N GLY A 560 -31.38 -5.27 -0.99
CA GLY A 560 -30.71 -4.20 -1.73
C GLY A 560 -31.03 -4.26 -3.23
N PHE A 561 -30.11 -3.76 -4.05
CA PHE A 561 -30.24 -3.73 -5.50
C PHE A 561 -29.21 -4.66 -6.12
N LEU A 562 -29.68 -5.72 -6.78
CA LEU A 562 -28.82 -6.56 -7.63
C LEU A 562 -28.27 -5.74 -8.80
N SER A 563 -29.13 -4.90 -9.38
CA SER A 563 -28.82 -3.91 -10.40
C SER A 563 -29.74 -2.70 -10.20
N ALA A 564 -29.19 -1.48 -10.28
CA ALA A 564 -29.92 -0.22 -10.22
C ALA A 564 -29.10 0.91 -10.86
N GLU A 565 -29.75 2.01 -11.24
CA GLU A 565 -29.03 3.23 -11.63
C GLU A 565 -28.30 3.83 -10.43
N TYR A 566 -27.15 4.48 -10.67
CA TYR A 566 -26.51 5.31 -9.65
C TYR A 566 -27.44 6.45 -9.23
N ALA A 567 -27.37 6.85 -7.97
CA ALA A 567 -28.18 7.97 -7.47
C ALA A 567 -27.74 9.32 -8.07
N HIS A 568 -26.45 9.44 -8.38
CA HIS A 568 -25.83 10.65 -8.90
C HIS A 568 -24.78 10.31 -9.97
N PRO A 569 -24.46 11.24 -10.88
CA PRO A 569 -23.19 11.22 -11.59
C PRO A 569 -22.01 11.14 -10.61
N PRO A 570 -20.81 10.70 -11.05
CA PRO A 570 -19.63 10.74 -10.19
C PRO A 570 -19.45 12.14 -9.59
N MET A 571 -19.27 12.21 -8.29
CA MET A 571 -19.17 13.47 -7.53
C MET A 571 -17.72 13.87 -7.24
N ASN A 572 -16.78 12.95 -7.41
CA ASN A 572 -15.35 13.14 -7.18
C ASN A 572 -14.54 12.19 -8.07
N TYR A 573 -13.24 12.46 -8.17
CA TYR A 573 -12.32 11.69 -9.01
C TYR A 573 -12.23 10.20 -8.62
N PHE A 574 -12.30 9.86 -7.32
CA PHE A 574 -12.35 8.47 -6.89
C PHE A 574 -13.53 7.72 -7.54
N GLN A 575 -14.75 8.27 -7.44
CA GLN A 575 -15.96 7.69 -8.05
C GLN A 575 -15.86 7.63 -9.57
N GLN A 576 -15.28 8.67 -10.21
CA GLN A 576 -15.08 8.69 -11.65
C GLN A 576 -14.21 7.53 -12.11
N ARG A 577 -13.08 7.31 -11.43
CA ARG A 577 -12.16 6.20 -11.72
C ARG A 577 -12.79 4.83 -11.51
N ILE A 578 -13.39 4.59 -10.35
CA ILE A 578 -13.94 3.26 -10.07
C ILE A 578 -15.14 2.92 -10.97
N ARG A 579 -15.87 3.92 -11.48
CA ARG A 579 -17.01 3.74 -12.40
C ARG A 579 -16.60 3.67 -13.88
N GLU A 580 -15.31 3.73 -14.19
CA GLU A 580 -14.84 3.63 -15.57
C GLU A 580 -15.34 2.34 -16.24
N GLY A 581 -15.98 2.48 -17.40
CA GLY A 581 -16.63 1.38 -18.13
C GLY A 581 -18.05 1.04 -17.69
N MET A 582 -18.63 1.73 -16.70
CA MET A 582 -20.01 1.50 -16.26
C MET A 582 -21.03 2.35 -17.03
N HIS A 583 -22.14 1.75 -17.46
CA HIS A 583 -23.25 2.43 -18.15
C HIS A 583 -24.29 3.03 -17.20
N ASN A 584 -23.83 3.81 -16.21
CA ASN A 584 -24.67 4.41 -15.16
C ASN A 584 -25.51 3.41 -14.32
N VAL A 585 -25.13 2.14 -14.32
CA VAL A 585 -25.74 1.08 -13.51
C VAL A 585 -24.73 0.58 -12.50
N VAL A 586 -25.18 0.36 -11.26
CA VAL A 586 -24.43 -0.29 -10.20
C VAL A 586 -24.96 -1.71 -9.97
N GLU A 587 -24.05 -2.66 -9.86
CA GLU A 587 -24.35 -4.07 -9.58
C GLU A 587 -23.85 -4.48 -8.20
N GLU A 588 -24.41 -5.58 -7.67
CA GLU A 588 -24.04 -6.18 -6.38
C GLU A 588 -24.17 -5.22 -5.17
N HIS A 589 -25.08 -4.24 -5.26
CA HIS A 589 -25.40 -3.31 -4.17
C HIS A 589 -26.39 -3.93 -3.18
N VAL A 590 -26.01 -5.09 -2.63
CA VAL A 590 -26.82 -5.93 -1.74
C VAL A 590 -26.09 -6.26 -0.44
N THR A 591 -26.86 -6.69 0.56
CA THR A 591 -26.36 -7.14 1.87
C THR A 591 -26.74 -8.60 2.15
N PRO A 592 -26.04 -9.32 3.04
CA PRO A 592 -26.54 -10.58 3.60
C PRO A 592 -27.78 -10.39 4.48
N MET A 593 -28.56 -11.45 4.60
CA MET A 593 -29.64 -11.57 5.58
C MET A 593 -29.10 -11.94 6.98
N TYR A 594 -29.88 -11.65 8.02
CA TYR A 594 -29.54 -11.95 9.41
C TYR A 594 -30.75 -12.41 10.23
N SER A 595 -30.52 -12.77 11.49
CA SER A 595 -31.62 -13.02 12.44
C SER A 595 -32.41 -11.73 12.72
N PRO A 596 -33.71 -11.81 13.06
CA PRO A 596 -34.52 -10.65 13.42
C PRO A 596 -33.88 -9.74 14.47
N LEU A 597 -33.23 -10.35 15.47
CA LEU A 597 -32.51 -9.62 16.52
C LEU A 597 -31.38 -8.72 15.98
N ILE A 598 -30.61 -9.20 15.01
CA ILE A 598 -29.51 -8.40 14.41
C ILE A 598 -30.08 -7.28 13.54
N VAL A 599 -31.14 -7.54 12.78
CA VAL A 599 -31.81 -6.54 11.94
C VAL A 599 -32.40 -5.43 12.81
N GLU A 600 -33.12 -5.80 13.87
CA GLU A 600 -33.72 -4.87 14.81
C GLU A 600 -32.65 -4.02 15.52
N ARG A 601 -31.59 -4.65 16.05
CA ARG A 601 -30.45 -3.94 16.65
C ARG A 601 -29.78 -2.95 15.70
N THR A 602 -29.51 -3.38 14.46
CA THR A 602 -28.88 -2.55 13.42
C THR A 602 -29.72 -1.32 13.09
N THR A 603 -31.04 -1.51 12.91
CA THR A 603 -31.96 -0.44 12.52
C THR A 603 -32.28 0.54 13.66
N THR A 604 -32.07 0.14 14.91
CA THR A 604 -32.28 0.98 16.11
C THR A 604 -31.10 1.92 16.42
N VAL A 605 -29.89 1.63 15.93
CA VAL A 605 -28.74 2.53 16.16
C VAL A 605 -29.04 3.93 15.56
N PRO A 606 -28.88 5.03 16.30
CA PRO A 606 -29.13 6.38 15.80
C PRO A 606 -28.31 6.70 14.54
N LEU A 607 -28.87 7.52 13.64
CA LEU A 607 -28.20 8.05 12.45
C LEU A 607 -27.27 9.22 12.83
N LYS A 608 -26.28 8.93 13.68
CA LYS A 608 -25.22 9.87 14.05
C LYS A 608 -23.86 9.23 13.75
N PRO A 609 -22.91 9.95 13.13
CA PRO A 609 -21.55 9.44 12.92
C PRO A 609 -20.95 8.85 14.20
N GLY A 610 -20.36 7.66 14.11
CA GLY A 610 -19.75 6.95 15.25
C GLY A 610 -20.75 6.37 16.27
N ALA A 611 -22.06 6.49 16.06
CA ALA A 611 -23.06 5.86 16.93
C ALA A 611 -22.90 4.33 16.95
N SER A 612 -23.26 3.73 18.08
CA SER A 612 -23.23 2.28 18.27
C SER A 612 -24.30 1.86 19.26
N LEU A 613 -24.42 0.57 19.56
CA LEU A 613 -25.32 0.10 20.63
C LEU A 613 -24.85 0.51 22.04
N LYS A 614 -23.63 1.05 22.19
CA LYS A 614 -23.11 1.51 23.49
C LYS A 614 -23.99 2.66 24.01
N GLY A 615 -24.69 2.43 25.12
CA GLY A 615 -25.55 3.43 25.78
C GLY A 615 -27.03 3.43 25.39
N ILE A 616 -27.48 2.54 24.49
CA ILE A 616 -28.91 2.40 24.12
C ILE A 616 -29.64 1.41 25.06
N TYR A 617 -28.93 0.80 26.01
CA TYR A 617 -29.41 -0.22 26.94
C TYR A 617 -30.13 0.37 28.15
N ILE A 618 -31.43 0.64 28.04
CA ILE A 618 -32.32 0.67 29.22
C ILE A 618 -33.56 -0.23 29.07
N ASN A 619 -34.06 -0.53 27.85
CA ASN A 619 -35.34 -1.27 27.70
C ASN A 619 -35.30 -2.60 26.93
N LEU A 620 -34.12 -3.15 26.61
CA LEU A 620 -34.01 -4.46 25.91
C LEU A 620 -33.82 -5.66 26.86
N HIS A 621 -33.95 -5.46 28.18
CA HIS A 621 -33.39 -6.36 29.20
C HIS A 621 -34.33 -7.42 29.80
N ASN A 622 -35.58 -7.57 29.33
CA ASN A 622 -36.52 -8.53 29.92
C ASN A 622 -36.55 -9.93 29.26
N LEU A 623 -35.57 -10.29 28.45
CA LEU A 623 -35.38 -11.68 27.99
C LEU A 623 -34.07 -12.25 28.54
N LYS A 624 -34.21 -13.17 29.49
CA LYS A 624 -33.15 -13.90 30.19
C LYS A 624 -32.07 -14.44 29.23
N SER A 625 -30.88 -13.85 29.24
CA SER A 625 -29.61 -14.59 29.12
C SER A 625 -28.42 -13.70 29.53
N GLN A 626 -27.54 -14.28 30.34
CA GLN A 626 -26.26 -13.73 30.76
C GLN A 626 -25.35 -13.49 29.54
N LEU A 627 -25.23 -12.26 29.03
CA LEU A 627 -24.17 -11.94 28.06
C LEU A 627 -23.61 -10.55 28.32
N TYR A 628 -22.47 -10.56 29.02
CA TYR A 628 -21.41 -9.54 29.08
C TYR A 628 -21.85 -8.07 29.21
N SER A 629 -21.68 -7.54 30.41
CA SER A 629 -21.28 -6.15 30.65
C SER A 629 -20.23 -5.71 29.60
N THR A 630 -20.65 -4.95 28.59
CA THR A 630 -19.73 -4.29 27.65
C THR A 630 -19.18 -3.02 28.28
N ARG A 631 -18.41 -3.15 29.37
CA ARG A 631 -17.47 -2.09 29.75
C ARG A 631 -16.43 -1.98 28.63
N GLY A 632 -16.59 -0.99 27.75
CA GLY A 632 -15.55 -0.50 26.84
C GLY A 632 -15.52 -1.02 25.37
N LYS A 633 -16.44 -1.87 24.91
CA LYS A 633 -16.37 -2.48 23.55
C LYS A 633 -17.51 -1.99 22.64
N THR A 634 -17.19 -1.60 21.40
CA THR A 634 -18.16 -1.13 20.40
C THR A 634 -18.75 -2.31 19.62
N THR A 635 -20.06 -2.37 19.45
CA THR A 635 -20.75 -3.29 18.51
C THR A 635 -21.79 -2.50 17.73
N HIS A 636 -22.11 -2.95 16.51
CA HIS A 636 -23.00 -2.24 15.59
C HIS A 636 -22.60 -0.77 15.43
N GLY A 637 -21.30 -0.50 15.24
CA GLY A 637 -20.78 0.84 15.05
C GLY A 637 -21.11 1.39 13.67
N ARG A 638 -21.46 2.67 13.62
CA ARG A 638 -21.75 3.43 12.40
C ARG A 638 -20.50 4.12 11.87
N LEU A 639 -20.33 4.04 10.55
CA LEU A 639 -19.26 4.74 9.84
C LEU A 639 -19.35 6.25 10.04
N HIS A 640 -18.20 6.91 9.98
CA HIS A 640 -18.11 8.36 9.94
C HIS A 640 -17.98 8.80 8.48
N PRO A 641 -18.83 9.70 7.96
CA PRO A 641 -18.83 10.06 6.53
C PRO A 641 -17.51 10.69 6.08
N ASN A 642 -16.88 11.49 6.94
CA ASN A 642 -15.67 12.26 6.62
C ASN A 642 -14.36 11.57 7.08
N GLN A 643 -14.38 10.26 7.34
CA GLN A 643 -13.19 9.48 7.67
C GLN A 643 -13.06 8.30 6.71
N CYS A 644 -11.90 7.67 6.63
CA CYS A 644 -11.74 6.40 5.91
C CYS A 644 -12.54 5.28 6.60
N PHE A 645 -12.83 4.22 5.86
CA PHE A 645 -13.34 2.99 6.45
C PHE A 645 -12.31 2.39 7.41
N ARG A 646 -12.79 1.75 8.47
CA ARG A 646 -11.95 0.81 9.24
C ARG A 646 -11.70 -0.44 8.40
N THR A 647 -10.63 -1.17 8.72
CA THR A 647 -10.29 -2.42 8.04
C THR A 647 -11.51 -3.33 7.89
N VAL A 648 -11.92 -3.58 6.66
CA VAL A 648 -13.05 -4.48 6.39
C VAL A 648 -12.58 -5.91 6.62
N LEU A 649 -13.38 -6.66 7.40
CA LEU A 649 -13.11 -8.04 7.75
C LEU A 649 -13.88 -8.99 6.82
N THR A 650 -13.38 -10.21 6.69
CA THR A 650 -13.97 -11.29 5.87
C THR A 650 -15.39 -11.69 6.31
N HIS A 651 -15.72 -11.46 7.58
CA HIS A 651 -17.04 -11.74 8.14
C HIS A 651 -17.71 -10.43 8.55
N CYS A 652 -18.66 -9.97 7.75
CA CYS A 652 -19.49 -8.83 8.10
C CYS A 652 -20.54 -9.22 9.14
N ASN A 653 -20.15 -9.22 10.40
CA ASN A 653 -21.07 -9.41 11.52
C ASN A 653 -21.12 -8.11 12.36
N PRO A 654 -22.22 -7.34 12.33
CA PRO A 654 -22.34 -6.12 13.14
C PRO A 654 -22.39 -6.41 14.65
N GLY A 655 -22.62 -7.67 15.07
CA GLY A 655 -22.50 -8.10 16.46
C GLY A 655 -21.07 -8.38 16.92
N ALA A 656 -20.08 -8.38 16.02
CA ALA A 656 -18.70 -8.68 16.37
C ALA A 656 -18.07 -7.57 17.22
N LYS A 657 -17.08 -7.94 18.03
CA LYS A 657 -16.32 -7.01 18.86
C LYS A 657 -15.64 -5.95 17.99
N ASN A 658 -15.83 -4.67 18.32
CA ASN A 658 -15.30 -3.51 17.63
C ASN A 658 -15.77 -3.34 16.17
N SER A 659 -16.88 -3.96 15.79
CA SER A 659 -17.43 -3.83 14.44
C SER A 659 -17.92 -2.40 14.15
N VAL A 660 -17.45 -1.81 13.06
CA VAL A 660 -17.96 -0.55 12.51
C VAL A 660 -18.36 -0.80 11.07
N LEU A 661 -19.60 -1.28 10.88
CA LEU A 661 -20.10 -1.79 9.60
C LEU A 661 -21.42 -1.14 9.17
N LEU A 662 -22.01 -0.28 10.01
CA LEU A 662 -23.29 0.35 9.71
C LEU A 662 -23.07 1.56 8.80
N HIS A 663 -23.90 1.68 7.77
CA HIS A 663 -23.85 2.79 6.82
C HIS A 663 -24.00 4.14 7.55
N HIS A 664 -23.28 5.20 7.15
CA HIS A 664 -23.30 6.46 7.92
C HIS A 664 -24.68 7.15 7.96
N SER A 665 -25.50 7.01 6.93
CA SER A 665 -26.83 7.64 6.81
C SER A 665 -28.02 6.68 6.63
N GLN A 666 -27.78 5.36 6.59
CA GLN A 666 -28.81 4.35 6.27
C GLN A 666 -28.94 3.33 7.41
N LYS A 667 -30.15 2.79 7.62
CA LYS A 667 -30.48 1.82 8.68
C LYS A 667 -30.19 0.40 8.20
N ARG A 668 -28.94 0.15 7.82
CA ARG A 668 -28.41 -1.14 7.36
C ARG A 668 -26.90 -1.22 7.59
N ILE A 669 -26.33 -2.40 7.35
CA ILE A 669 -24.88 -2.52 7.17
C ILE A 669 -24.46 -2.07 5.76
N ILE A 670 -23.16 -1.94 5.55
CA ILE A 670 -22.57 -1.74 4.23
C ILE A 670 -22.74 -2.97 3.32
N THR A 671 -22.99 -2.73 2.04
CA THR A 671 -23.19 -3.70 0.94
C THR A 671 -21.88 -4.31 0.43
N ALA A 672 -21.99 -5.36 -0.38
CA ALA A 672 -20.82 -5.93 -1.07
C ALA A 672 -20.16 -4.89 -1.99
N ARG A 673 -20.93 -4.13 -2.78
CA ARG A 673 -20.39 -3.03 -3.60
C ARG A 673 -19.69 -1.94 -2.77
N GLU A 674 -20.25 -1.52 -1.65
CA GLU A 674 -19.59 -0.53 -0.76
C GLU A 674 -18.28 -1.07 -0.17
N VAL A 675 -18.23 -2.37 0.15
CA VAL A 675 -17.02 -3.06 0.60
C VAL A 675 -16.00 -3.23 -0.54
N SER A 676 -16.45 -3.48 -1.76
CA SER A 676 -15.61 -3.51 -2.96
C SER A 676 -14.92 -2.17 -3.20
N ARG A 677 -15.70 -1.07 -3.18
CA ARG A 677 -15.17 0.29 -3.26
C ARG A 677 -14.24 0.62 -2.10
N CYS A 678 -14.50 0.09 -0.90
CA CYS A 678 -13.61 0.24 0.24
C CYS A 678 -12.17 -0.28 -0.03
N GLN A 679 -12.04 -1.35 -0.82
CA GLN A 679 -10.76 -1.90 -1.26
C GLN A 679 -10.24 -1.27 -2.57
N GLY A 680 -10.99 -0.34 -3.16
CA GLY A 680 -10.65 0.33 -4.42
C GLY A 680 -10.82 -0.51 -5.68
N PHE A 681 -11.59 -1.61 -5.62
CA PHE A 681 -11.95 -2.36 -6.82
C PHE A 681 -12.83 -1.50 -7.75
N PRO A 682 -12.63 -1.59 -9.08
CA PRO A 682 -13.55 -1.01 -10.06
C PRO A 682 -14.99 -1.53 -9.87
N ASP A 683 -15.98 -0.72 -10.18
CA ASP A 683 -17.40 -1.09 -10.10
C ASP A 683 -17.78 -2.19 -11.10
N ARG A 684 -17.03 -2.31 -12.21
CA ARG A 684 -17.17 -3.40 -13.19
C ARG A 684 -16.66 -4.76 -12.67
N TYR A 685 -16.04 -4.80 -11.50
CA TYR A 685 -15.56 -6.05 -10.91
C TYR A 685 -16.74 -6.88 -10.40
N ILE A 686 -16.80 -8.14 -10.84
CA ILE A 686 -17.88 -9.09 -10.53
C ILE A 686 -17.37 -10.08 -9.49
N PHE A 687 -18.04 -10.22 -8.34
CA PHE A 687 -17.64 -11.15 -7.26
C PHE A 687 -18.54 -12.37 -7.16
N LEU A 688 -19.72 -12.32 -7.76
CA LEU A 688 -20.71 -13.38 -7.75
C LEU A 688 -21.25 -13.61 -9.16
N LYS A 689 -21.36 -14.87 -9.57
CA LYS A 689 -22.15 -15.21 -10.76
C LYS A 689 -23.63 -15.04 -10.47
N ALA A 690 -24.42 -14.71 -11.49
CA ALA A 690 -25.87 -14.48 -11.38
C ALA A 690 -26.59 -15.64 -10.65
N ASP A 691 -26.18 -16.88 -10.90
CA ASP A 691 -26.77 -18.08 -10.30
C ASP A 691 -26.33 -18.30 -8.84
N ASP A 692 -25.15 -17.82 -8.44
CA ASP A 692 -24.57 -17.99 -7.09
C ASP A 692 -24.98 -16.88 -6.10
N LEU A 693 -25.60 -15.79 -6.58
CA LEU A 693 -26.00 -14.65 -5.73
C LEU A 693 -26.96 -15.07 -4.60
N LYS A 694 -27.78 -16.10 -4.82
CA LYS A 694 -28.67 -16.65 -3.79
C LYS A 694 -27.94 -17.58 -2.81
N ASP A 695 -26.81 -18.16 -3.21
CA ASP A 695 -26.14 -19.28 -2.55
C ASP A 695 -24.97 -18.91 -1.63
N ASP A 696 -24.61 -17.62 -1.49
CA ASP A 696 -24.12 -16.96 -0.25
C ASP A 696 -23.27 -15.70 -0.55
N ILE A 697 -23.90 -14.52 -0.59
CA ILE A 697 -23.23 -13.19 -0.66
C ILE A 697 -22.08 -13.02 0.34
N ARG A 698 -22.06 -13.75 1.47
CA ARG A 698 -20.94 -13.68 2.44
C ARG A 698 -19.62 -14.13 1.82
N ARG A 699 -19.65 -14.94 0.75
CA ARG A 699 -18.46 -15.32 -0.03
C ARG A 699 -17.83 -14.11 -0.71
N ALA A 700 -18.61 -13.21 -1.31
CA ALA A 700 -18.09 -11.96 -1.87
C ALA A 700 -17.41 -11.11 -0.79
N TYR A 701 -18.02 -10.97 0.39
CA TYR A 701 -17.40 -10.26 1.50
C TYR A 701 -16.09 -10.91 1.98
N LYS A 702 -16.00 -12.24 1.98
CA LYS A 702 -14.76 -12.96 2.29
C LYS A 702 -13.68 -12.69 1.24
N GLN A 703 -14.02 -12.77 -0.04
CA GLN A 703 -13.14 -12.48 -1.17
C GLN A 703 -12.60 -11.04 -1.09
N ILE A 704 -13.49 -10.06 -1.00
CA ILE A 704 -13.13 -8.63 -0.92
C ILE A 704 -12.33 -8.35 0.37
N GLY A 705 -12.73 -8.91 1.51
CA GLY A 705 -12.05 -8.70 2.79
C GLY A 705 -10.64 -9.28 2.86
N ASN A 706 -10.36 -10.35 2.10
CA ASN A 706 -9.04 -10.95 1.98
C ASN A 706 -8.12 -10.18 1.02
N ALA A 707 -8.69 -9.52 0.02
CA ALA A 707 -7.93 -8.83 -1.00
C ALA A 707 -6.96 -7.77 -0.45
N VAL A 708 -5.86 -7.58 -1.17
CA VAL A 708 -5.01 -6.39 -1.08
C VAL A 708 -5.78 -5.22 -1.71
N PRO A 709 -5.77 -4.01 -1.10
CA PRO A 709 -6.38 -2.85 -1.72
C PRO A 709 -5.74 -2.55 -3.07
N VAL A 710 -6.56 -2.42 -4.12
CA VAL A 710 -6.11 -2.20 -5.49
C VAL A 710 -5.23 -0.95 -5.62
N PRO A 711 -5.53 0.20 -4.97
CA PRO A 711 -4.68 1.38 -5.07
C PRO A 711 -3.28 1.21 -4.45
N LEU A 712 -3.16 0.40 -3.39
CA LEU A 712 -1.85 0.07 -2.80
C LEU A 712 -1.03 -0.81 -3.76
N ALA A 713 -1.66 -1.83 -4.35
CA ALA A 713 -1.02 -2.69 -5.32
C ALA A 713 -0.62 -1.93 -6.59
N LEU A 714 -1.44 -0.99 -7.07
CA LEU A 714 -1.09 -0.07 -8.15
C LEU A 714 0.16 0.76 -7.84
N ALA A 715 0.22 1.34 -6.63
CA ALA A 715 1.38 2.13 -6.23
C ALA A 715 2.66 1.28 -6.20
N LEU A 716 2.58 0.02 -5.73
CA LEU A 716 3.69 -0.94 -5.76
C LEU A 716 4.12 -1.29 -7.18
N GLY A 717 3.17 -1.56 -8.09
CA GLY A 717 3.49 -1.86 -9.49
C GLY A 717 4.18 -0.68 -10.19
N GLN A 718 3.73 0.54 -9.90
CA GLN A 718 4.36 1.73 -10.44
C GLN A 718 5.75 2.00 -9.83
N SER A 719 6.05 1.57 -8.61
CA SER A 719 7.39 1.75 -8.03
C SER A 719 8.43 0.77 -8.60
N LEU A 720 8.00 -0.29 -9.29
CA LEU A 720 8.87 -1.16 -10.07
C LEU A 720 9.44 -0.45 -11.32
N SER A 721 8.73 0.54 -11.86
CA SER A 721 9.15 1.23 -13.10
C SER A 721 10.55 1.85 -13.03
N ASP A 722 10.85 2.53 -11.91
CA ASP A 722 12.16 3.16 -11.68
C ASP A 722 13.29 2.13 -11.54
N ALA A 723 12.95 0.88 -11.16
CA ALA A 723 13.90 -0.21 -11.11
C ALA A 723 14.20 -0.76 -12.51
N LEU A 724 13.21 -0.78 -13.39
CA LEU A 724 13.28 -1.34 -14.75
C LEU A 724 14.02 -0.44 -15.75
N ILE A 725 13.94 0.87 -15.58
CA ILE A 725 14.54 1.82 -16.53
C ILE A 725 15.99 2.14 -16.19
N SER A 726 16.36 1.95 -14.92
CA SER A 726 17.74 2.13 -14.47
C SER A 726 18.54 0.83 -14.41
N SER A 727 17.97 -0.30 -14.85
CA SER A 727 18.61 -1.63 -14.80
C SER A 727 19.31 -2.01 -16.09
#